data_AF-A0A972C3T0-F1
#
_entry.id   AF-A0A972C3T0-F1
#
_cell.length_a   1.000
_cell.length_b   1.000
_cell.length_c   1.000
_cell.angle_alpha   90.00
_cell.angle_beta   90.00
_cell.angle_gamma   90.00
#
_symmetry.space_group_name_H-M   'P 1'
#
loop_
_entity.id
_entity.type
_entity.pdbx_description
1 polymer ?
#
loop_
_entity_poly.entity_id
_entity_poly.type
_entity_poly.pdbx_seq_one_letter_code
_entity_poly.pdbx_strand_id
1 'polypeptide(L)'
;MAFSGLRARSLLALLLTCLLVLLPAAVLGWLVLQSIHQHFAEGYVTNLNQLSRERIFAPISREQALSNRLAHSEVTRQWLLAEDDESKRQMFFREAEGFRQDFRDRAYFITNVASQHYYFNSDEAGLDTRPRYRLSADNPDDSWFFSTRESTTDFNINVDRNPMLNTTRLWFNILIRDRGELIGIAGSGVDLSNFISDFIANDMAGVSPMIIDRQGAIQAHQDASLIALNSGADGSADPSSQIFSLLDDPQDDAALRQAMQQAEQLADSTQLLRLNLQGRDHLVALGFIPALGWHLVTAVDLTTAEIIDARWLWPLIGLIVGLALALLLLFSLGTERLLLRPLRQLRQSAQALSDGNYSVQLPVARDDELGELSRSFGVMAERIRENARELENRVQVRTEELQQANRTMAEAQRKIADSISYASLIQRTILPTREMYNCLHDNCAVLWRPRDVVGGDFYLFYDLGDRYLIGVADCAGHGVPGALMTMLGHAALDQAVRDGDPCNPAGILQQADLILRHMLGESAATRSVATSMDAGLVLVDRQRGQVTFAGARIDLYVSDGQQVSRLTGGLRALADKRRGKYQNITTELAGRSFYLCTDGFLDQAGGEQGFGFGNSRFEQMLLSHAHLPLSEQLAAFNRTLAQHQGQHPQRDDITMLCFRDNHCATGASSDA
;
A
#
# COMPACT_ATOMS: atom_id res chain seq x y z
N MET A 1 -1.23 -11.36 -4.45
CA MET A 1 -2.05 -11.05 -3.25
C MET A 1 -1.41 -9.89 -2.49
N ALA A 2 -1.56 -8.67 -3.00
CA ALA A 2 -0.92 -7.47 -2.45
C ALA A 2 -2.02 -6.47 -2.03
N PHE A 3 -2.67 -6.74 -0.91
CA PHE A 3 -3.52 -5.75 -0.24
C PHE A 3 -3.41 -5.96 1.26
N SER A 4 -2.52 -5.24 1.94
CA SER A 4 -2.74 -4.90 3.35
C SER A 4 -1.95 -3.67 3.77
N GLY A 5 -2.49 -2.48 3.43
CA GLY A 5 -2.09 -1.25 4.12
C GLY A 5 -2.44 -1.33 5.62
N LEU A 6 -1.87 -0.44 6.43
CA LEU A 6 -2.03 -0.44 7.90
C LEU A 6 -3.50 -0.57 8.34
N ARG A 7 -4.42 0.06 7.60
CA ARG A 7 -5.87 0.01 7.79
C ARG A 7 -6.45 -1.41 7.73
N ALA A 8 -6.05 -2.20 6.74
CA ALA A 8 -6.54 -3.56 6.57
C ALA A 8 -6.03 -4.46 7.69
N ARG A 9 -4.77 -4.27 8.11
CA ARG A 9 -4.17 -5.04 9.22
C ARG A 9 -4.82 -4.70 10.56
N SER A 10 -5.09 -3.43 10.84
CA SER A 10 -5.73 -3.01 12.09
C SER A 10 -7.19 -3.46 12.17
N LEU A 11 -7.94 -3.42 11.06
CA LEU A 11 -9.32 -3.92 11.02
C LEU A 11 -9.38 -5.44 11.18
N LEU A 12 -8.46 -6.16 10.54
CA LEU A 12 -8.37 -7.62 10.66
C LEU A 12 -8.00 -8.04 12.09
N ALA A 13 -7.06 -7.32 12.73
CA ALA A 13 -6.73 -7.53 14.13
C ALA A 13 -7.94 -7.33 15.05
N LEU A 14 -8.68 -6.22 14.89
CA LEU A 14 -9.87 -5.96 15.70
C LEU A 14 -10.96 -7.02 15.47
N LEU A 15 -11.18 -7.43 14.22
CA LEU A 15 -12.15 -8.47 13.89
C LEU A 15 -11.78 -9.80 14.56
N LEU A 16 -10.50 -10.19 14.51
CA LEU A 16 -10.01 -11.37 15.22
C LEU A 16 -10.21 -11.26 16.74
N THR A 17 -9.94 -10.10 17.34
CA THR A 17 -10.18 -9.88 18.78
C THR A 17 -11.67 -10.00 19.13
N CYS A 18 -12.56 -9.39 18.34
CA CYS A 18 -14.00 -9.54 18.52
C CYS A 18 -14.42 -11.00 18.41
N LEU A 19 -13.91 -11.75 17.43
CA LEU A 19 -14.23 -13.16 17.24
C LEU A 19 -13.74 -14.02 18.41
N LEU A 20 -12.56 -13.72 18.95
CA LEU A 20 -11.96 -14.40 20.10
C LEU A 20 -12.76 -14.19 21.39
N VAL A 21 -13.47 -13.08 21.53
CA VAL A 21 -14.36 -12.81 22.68
C VAL A 21 -15.77 -13.35 22.46
N LEU A 22 -16.33 -13.18 21.26
CA LEU A 22 -17.72 -13.53 20.96
C LEU A 22 -17.94 -15.04 20.88
N LEU A 23 -16.97 -15.81 20.36
CA LEU A 23 -17.12 -17.27 20.25
C LEU A 23 -17.26 -17.95 21.63
N PRO A 24 -16.36 -17.73 22.62
CA PRO A 24 -16.54 -18.28 23.95
C PRO A 24 -17.84 -17.82 24.63
N ALA A 25 -18.22 -16.55 24.45
CA ALA A 25 -19.47 -16.02 25.01
C ALA A 25 -20.70 -16.72 24.43
N ALA A 26 -20.71 -17.01 23.12
CA ALA A 26 -21.78 -17.77 22.48
C ALA A 26 -21.85 -19.21 23.00
N VAL A 27 -20.70 -19.87 23.18
CA VAL A 27 -20.64 -21.23 23.75
C VAL A 27 -21.17 -21.25 25.19
N LEU A 28 -20.74 -20.28 26.02
CA LEU A 28 -21.25 -20.14 27.39
C LEU A 28 -22.76 -19.86 27.41
N GLY A 29 -23.25 -18.97 26.54
CA GLY A 29 -24.67 -18.68 26.42
C GLY A 29 -25.49 -19.92 26.04
N TRP A 30 -24.97 -20.75 25.12
CA TRP A 30 -25.60 -22.01 24.74
C TRP A 30 -25.67 -22.99 25.92
N LEU A 31 -24.58 -23.15 26.67
CA LEU A 31 -24.54 -24.01 27.86
C LEU A 31 -25.54 -23.56 28.94
N VAL A 32 -25.61 -22.26 29.19
CA VAL A 32 -26.57 -21.68 30.15
C VAL A 32 -28.01 -21.90 29.67
N LEU A 33 -28.30 -21.70 28.38
CA LEU A 33 -29.64 -21.89 27.84
C LEU A 33 -30.09 -23.36 27.96
N GLN A 34 -29.20 -24.32 27.69
CA GLN A 34 -29.49 -25.73 27.90
C GLN A 34 -29.79 -26.07 29.36
N SER A 35 -29.00 -25.52 30.30
CA SER A 35 -29.22 -25.72 31.73
C SER A 35 -30.54 -25.12 32.21
N ILE A 36 -30.88 -23.92 31.73
CA ILE A 36 -32.17 -23.26 31.98
C ILE A 36 -33.31 -24.15 31.47
N HIS A 37 -33.27 -24.59 30.22
CA HIS A 37 -34.32 -25.41 29.64
C HIS A 37 -34.59 -26.68 30.46
N GLN A 38 -33.53 -27.37 30.89
CA GLN A 38 -33.66 -28.57 31.72
C GLN A 38 -34.30 -28.26 33.09
N HIS A 39 -33.81 -27.23 33.79
CA HIS A 39 -34.32 -26.89 35.12
C HIS A 39 -35.79 -26.44 35.08
N PHE A 40 -36.16 -25.65 34.07
CA PHE A 40 -37.54 -25.23 33.86
C PHE A 40 -38.45 -26.40 33.48
N ALA A 41 -37.99 -27.34 32.66
CA ALA A 41 -38.77 -28.54 32.32
C ALA A 41 -39.05 -29.40 33.56
N GLU A 42 -38.03 -29.69 34.38
CA GLU A 42 -38.18 -30.45 35.63
C GLU A 42 -39.13 -29.75 36.62
N GLY A 43 -38.98 -28.44 36.80
CA GLY A 43 -39.87 -27.63 37.63
C GLY A 43 -41.31 -27.60 37.09
N TYR A 44 -41.49 -27.45 35.78
CA TYR A 44 -42.79 -27.43 35.13
C TYR A 44 -43.55 -28.75 35.33
N VAL A 45 -42.91 -29.88 35.02
CA VAL A 45 -43.51 -31.22 35.13
C VAL A 45 -43.86 -31.55 36.58
N THR A 46 -42.99 -31.19 37.54
CA THR A 46 -43.26 -31.36 38.97
C THR A 46 -44.46 -30.53 39.44
N ASN A 47 -44.49 -29.24 39.12
CA ASN A 47 -45.59 -28.36 39.50
C ASN A 47 -46.92 -28.81 38.88
N LEU A 48 -46.89 -29.28 37.63
CA LEU A 48 -48.08 -29.80 36.95
C LEU A 48 -48.61 -31.08 37.60
N ASN A 49 -47.73 -32.00 37.99
CA ASN A 49 -48.11 -33.21 38.74
C ASN A 49 -48.71 -32.87 40.10
N GLN A 50 -48.08 -31.96 40.86
CA GLN A 50 -48.60 -31.49 42.16
C GLN A 50 -49.97 -30.83 42.03
N LEU A 51 -50.15 -29.93 41.06
CA LEU A 51 -51.43 -29.27 40.80
C LEU A 51 -52.52 -30.28 40.41
N SER A 52 -52.19 -31.23 39.54
CA SER A 52 -53.11 -32.29 39.11
C SER A 52 -53.51 -33.18 40.29
N ARG A 53 -52.55 -33.50 41.17
CA ARG A 53 -52.79 -34.25 42.41
C ARG A 53 -53.79 -33.52 43.32
N GLU A 54 -53.61 -32.23 43.54
CA GLU A 54 -54.53 -31.42 44.36
C GLU A 54 -55.93 -31.35 43.74
N ARG A 55 -56.04 -31.18 42.42
CA ARG A 55 -57.32 -31.17 41.69
C ARG A 55 -58.07 -32.50 41.79
N ILE A 56 -57.36 -33.62 41.72
CA ILE A 56 -57.93 -34.98 41.78
C ILE A 56 -58.30 -35.36 43.23
N PHE A 57 -57.48 -34.97 44.20
CA PHE A 57 -57.64 -35.40 45.60
C PHE A 57 -58.95 -34.93 46.23
N ALA A 58 -59.31 -33.66 46.07
CA ALA A 58 -60.48 -33.06 46.71
C ALA A 58 -61.83 -33.73 46.34
N PRO A 59 -62.20 -33.89 45.05
CA PRO A 59 -63.46 -34.51 44.66
C PRO A 59 -63.54 -35.98 45.06
N ILE A 60 -62.44 -36.73 44.91
CA ILE A 60 -62.42 -38.15 45.24
C ILE A 60 -62.52 -38.36 46.76
N SER A 61 -61.78 -37.58 47.55
CA SER A 61 -61.86 -37.66 49.02
C SER A 61 -63.26 -37.34 49.54
N ARG A 62 -63.98 -36.42 48.89
CA ARG A 62 -65.38 -36.11 49.21
C ARG A 62 -66.30 -37.31 48.93
N GLU A 63 -66.20 -37.91 47.74
CA GLU A 63 -67.00 -39.09 47.37
C GLU A 63 -66.74 -40.28 48.31
N GLN A 64 -65.48 -40.54 48.64
CA GLN A 64 -65.10 -41.58 49.59
C GLN A 64 -65.65 -41.29 50.99
N ALA A 65 -65.53 -40.05 51.48
CA ALA A 65 -66.04 -39.68 52.80
C ALA A 65 -67.57 -39.81 52.89
N LEU A 66 -68.32 -39.39 51.85
CA LEU A 66 -69.77 -39.55 51.79
C LEU A 66 -70.17 -41.03 51.73
N SER A 67 -69.48 -41.83 50.91
CA SER A 67 -69.70 -43.28 50.81
C SER A 67 -69.45 -43.95 52.17
N ASN A 68 -68.38 -43.55 52.86
CA ASN A 68 -68.04 -44.06 54.18
C ASN A 68 -69.12 -43.70 55.22
N ARG A 69 -69.67 -42.49 55.18
CA ARG A 69 -70.76 -42.06 56.06
C ARG A 69 -72.07 -42.80 55.79
N LEU A 70 -72.42 -43.03 54.53
CA LEU A 70 -73.60 -43.83 54.16
C LEU A 70 -73.45 -45.27 54.67
N ALA A 71 -72.30 -45.90 54.42
CA ALA A 71 -71.99 -47.26 54.82
C ALA A 71 -72.02 -47.46 56.34
N HIS A 72 -71.47 -46.51 57.10
CA HIS A 72 -71.37 -46.59 58.56
C HIS A 72 -72.52 -45.90 59.30
N SER A 73 -73.58 -45.48 58.61
CA SER A 73 -74.80 -45.01 59.27
C SER A 73 -75.43 -46.14 60.08
N GLU A 74 -75.94 -45.79 61.27
CA GLU A 74 -76.67 -46.73 62.11
C GLU A 74 -77.95 -47.22 61.42
N VAL A 75 -78.60 -46.37 60.62
CA VAL A 75 -79.82 -46.74 59.86
C VAL A 75 -79.49 -47.78 58.80
N THR A 76 -78.38 -47.62 58.08
CA THR A 76 -77.87 -48.58 57.09
C THR A 76 -77.62 -49.95 57.73
N ARG A 77 -76.88 -49.99 58.86
CA ARG A 77 -76.60 -51.25 59.57
C ARG A 77 -77.87 -51.93 60.07
N GLN A 78 -78.77 -51.18 60.70
CA GLN A 78 -80.01 -51.74 61.25
C GLN A 78 -80.92 -52.34 60.18
N TRP A 79 -80.98 -51.71 59.00
CA TRP A 79 -81.74 -52.23 57.86
C TRP A 79 -81.06 -53.46 57.25
N LEU A 80 -79.74 -53.47 57.05
CA LEU A 80 -79.04 -54.63 56.49
C LEU A 80 -79.19 -55.90 57.36
N LEU A 81 -79.20 -55.75 58.69
CA LEU A 81 -79.44 -56.85 59.63
C LEU A 81 -80.89 -57.40 59.59
N ALA A 82 -81.83 -56.63 59.05
CA ALA A 82 -83.25 -56.97 58.99
C ALA A 82 -83.89 -56.43 57.70
N GLU A 83 -83.43 -56.93 56.55
CA GLU A 83 -83.74 -56.38 55.22
C GLU A 83 -85.25 -56.41 54.88
N ASP A 84 -85.99 -57.36 55.46
CA ASP A 84 -87.44 -57.55 55.31
C ASP A 84 -88.29 -56.62 56.20
N ASP A 85 -87.68 -55.88 57.13
CA ASP A 85 -88.38 -54.91 57.99
C ASP A 85 -88.71 -53.63 57.20
N GLU A 86 -89.99 -53.44 56.88
CA GLU A 86 -90.48 -52.34 56.07
C GLU A 86 -90.22 -50.95 56.70
N SER A 87 -90.26 -50.83 58.03
CA SER A 87 -90.00 -49.56 58.72
C SER A 87 -88.53 -49.15 58.57
N LYS A 88 -87.61 -50.10 58.79
CA LYS A 88 -86.17 -49.87 58.62
C LYS A 88 -85.80 -49.60 57.17
N ARG A 89 -86.42 -50.31 56.23
CA ARG A 89 -86.26 -50.08 54.79
C ARG A 89 -86.61 -48.63 54.43
N GLN A 90 -87.79 -48.15 54.83
CA GLN A 90 -88.20 -46.77 54.53
C GLN A 90 -87.30 -45.71 55.17
N MET A 91 -86.79 -45.96 56.38
CA MET A 91 -85.82 -45.06 57.03
C MET A 91 -84.50 -45.01 56.26
N PHE A 92 -83.97 -46.17 55.85
CA PHE A 92 -82.74 -46.23 55.04
C PHE A 92 -82.89 -45.50 53.72
N PHE A 93 -83.91 -45.81 52.90
CA PHE A 93 -84.05 -45.19 51.59
C PHE A 93 -84.30 -43.67 51.67
N ARG A 94 -84.93 -43.19 52.74
CA ARG A 94 -85.07 -41.75 53.00
C ARG A 94 -83.73 -41.08 53.33
N GLU A 95 -82.88 -41.73 54.13
CA GLU A 95 -81.54 -41.22 54.43
C GLU A 95 -80.63 -41.29 53.19
N ALA A 96 -80.65 -42.41 52.48
CA ALA A 96 -79.83 -42.64 51.29
C ALA A 96 -80.15 -41.66 50.16
N GLU A 97 -81.40 -41.19 50.03
CA GLU A 97 -81.75 -40.11 49.08
C GLU A 97 -81.04 -38.79 49.40
N GLY A 98 -80.81 -38.47 50.68
CA GLY A 98 -80.01 -37.30 51.07
C GLY A 98 -78.57 -37.42 50.59
N PHE A 99 -77.93 -38.57 50.85
CA PHE A 99 -76.58 -38.85 50.35
C PHE A 99 -76.52 -38.84 48.81
N ARG A 100 -77.53 -39.40 48.14
CA ARG A 100 -77.62 -39.38 46.69
C ARG A 100 -77.58 -37.96 46.15
N GLN A 101 -78.28 -37.00 46.75
CA GLN A 101 -78.25 -35.62 46.27
C GLN A 101 -76.88 -34.94 46.47
N ASP A 102 -76.10 -35.40 47.45
CA ASP A 102 -74.77 -34.89 47.76
C ASP A 102 -73.65 -35.54 46.93
N PHE A 103 -73.81 -36.80 46.52
CA PHE A 103 -72.90 -37.48 45.60
C PHE A 103 -72.87 -36.77 44.24
N ARG A 104 -71.68 -36.68 43.63
CA ARG A 104 -71.43 -35.96 42.38
C ARG A 104 -72.38 -36.38 41.27
N ASP A 105 -72.44 -37.68 41.01
CA ASP A 105 -73.22 -38.27 39.91
C ASP A 105 -74.62 -38.69 40.37
N ARG A 106 -74.98 -38.24 41.56
CA ARG A 106 -76.29 -38.44 42.16
C ARG A 106 -76.73 -39.90 42.14
N ALA A 107 -75.78 -40.78 42.46
CA ALA A 107 -75.92 -42.23 42.40
C ALA A 107 -75.33 -42.89 43.65
N TYR A 108 -75.98 -43.95 44.13
CA TYR A 108 -75.42 -44.84 45.15
C TYR A 108 -75.84 -46.29 44.90
N PHE A 109 -75.08 -47.22 45.45
CA PHE A 109 -75.44 -48.61 45.53
C PHE A 109 -75.32 -49.14 46.96
N ILE A 110 -76.05 -50.20 47.25
CA ILE A 110 -75.88 -50.99 48.48
C ILE A 110 -76.22 -52.45 48.22
N THR A 111 -75.49 -53.33 48.88
CA THR A 111 -75.69 -54.78 48.80
C THR A 111 -75.85 -55.36 50.18
N ASN A 112 -76.63 -56.42 50.27
CA ASN A 112 -76.73 -57.23 51.47
C ASN A 112 -75.96 -58.54 51.25
N VAL A 113 -75.04 -58.87 52.15
CA VAL A 113 -74.19 -60.07 52.00
C VAL A 113 -74.99 -61.36 52.15
N ALA A 114 -76.01 -61.39 53.01
CA ALA A 114 -76.79 -62.60 53.29
C ALA A 114 -77.78 -62.93 52.16
N SER A 115 -78.52 -61.93 51.66
CA SER A 115 -79.50 -62.13 50.58
C SER A 115 -78.90 -62.01 49.18
N GLN A 116 -77.72 -61.38 49.06
CA GLN A 116 -77.08 -61.02 47.79
C GLN A 116 -77.90 -60.05 46.94
N HIS A 117 -78.85 -59.34 47.54
CA HIS A 117 -79.60 -58.30 46.86
C HIS A 117 -78.72 -57.10 46.53
N TYR A 118 -78.78 -56.64 45.28
CA TYR A 118 -78.13 -55.43 44.81
C TYR A 118 -79.17 -54.32 44.62
N TYR A 119 -78.95 -53.19 45.29
CA TYR A 119 -79.75 -51.98 45.15
C TYR A 119 -78.89 -50.90 44.50
N PHE A 120 -79.46 -50.20 43.53
CA PHE A 120 -78.82 -49.07 42.86
C PHE A 120 -79.86 -48.03 42.52
N ASN A 121 -79.57 -46.78 42.88
CA ASN A 121 -80.43 -45.63 42.62
C ASN A 121 -79.58 -44.48 42.08
N SER A 122 -80.02 -43.93 40.95
CA SER A 122 -79.45 -42.73 40.33
C SER A 122 -80.56 -41.91 39.67
N ASP A 123 -80.26 -40.67 39.26
CA ASP A 123 -81.22 -39.88 38.45
C ASP A 123 -81.57 -40.62 37.14
N GLU A 124 -80.62 -41.36 36.56
CA GLU A 124 -80.77 -42.07 35.28
C GLU A 124 -81.51 -43.41 35.43
N ALA A 125 -81.21 -44.20 36.47
CA ALA A 125 -81.81 -45.51 36.71
C ALA A 125 -83.17 -45.44 37.45
N GLY A 126 -83.56 -44.24 37.88
CA GLY A 126 -84.74 -44.01 38.73
C GLY A 126 -84.55 -44.48 40.16
N LEU A 127 -85.51 -44.13 41.03
CA LEU A 127 -85.51 -44.50 42.44
C LEU A 127 -86.41 -45.72 42.66
N ASP A 128 -85.85 -46.85 43.11
CA ASP A 128 -86.60 -48.04 43.54
C ASP A 128 -86.08 -48.51 44.91
N THR A 129 -86.97 -49.02 45.74
CA THR A 129 -86.64 -49.60 47.06
C THR A 129 -86.57 -51.12 47.03
N ARG A 130 -86.86 -51.74 45.89
CA ARG A 130 -86.70 -53.17 45.64
C ARG A 130 -85.31 -53.47 45.06
N PRO A 131 -84.77 -54.68 45.28
CA PRO A 131 -83.50 -55.06 44.69
C PRO A 131 -83.62 -55.04 43.16
N ARG A 132 -82.57 -54.52 42.51
CA ARG A 132 -82.48 -54.50 41.03
C ARG A 132 -82.28 -55.91 40.50
N TYR A 133 -81.43 -56.69 41.16
CA TYR A 133 -81.17 -58.10 40.90
C TYR A 133 -80.46 -58.74 42.09
N ARG A 134 -80.17 -60.05 41.98
CA ARG A 134 -79.40 -60.82 42.96
C ARG A 134 -78.03 -61.16 42.39
N LEU A 135 -76.98 -60.84 43.14
CA LEU A 135 -75.58 -61.05 42.75
C LEU A 135 -75.26 -62.54 42.66
N SER A 136 -74.53 -62.94 41.62
CA SER A 136 -74.14 -64.34 41.39
C SER A 136 -72.65 -64.48 41.11
N ALA A 137 -71.99 -65.45 41.75
CA ALA A 137 -70.57 -65.72 41.51
C ALA A 137 -70.28 -66.24 40.09
N ASP A 138 -71.30 -66.77 39.40
CA ASP A 138 -71.19 -67.24 38.02
C ASP A 138 -71.34 -66.11 36.98
N ASN A 139 -71.74 -64.91 37.41
CA ASN A 139 -71.87 -63.75 36.54
C ASN A 139 -70.57 -62.91 36.56
N PRO A 140 -69.83 -62.78 35.44
CA PRO A 140 -68.61 -62.00 35.40
C PRO A 140 -68.78 -60.53 35.83
N ASP A 141 -69.95 -59.93 35.57
CA ASP A 141 -70.24 -58.53 35.94
C ASP A 141 -70.42 -58.33 37.46
N ASP A 142 -70.53 -59.42 38.24
CA ASP A 142 -70.67 -59.39 39.70
C ASP A 142 -69.36 -59.76 40.42
N SER A 143 -68.26 -60.00 39.69
CA SER A 143 -66.97 -60.41 40.28
C SER A 143 -66.44 -59.40 41.31
N TRP A 144 -66.68 -58.11 41.07
CA TRP A 144 -66.31 -57.01 41.97
C TRP A 144 -66.86 -57.19 43.39
N PHE A 145 -68.05 -57.77 43.56
CA PHE A 145 -68.66 -57.95 44.88
C PHE A 145 -67.96 -59.05 45.67
N PHE A 146 -67.72 -60.20 45.02
CA PHE A 146 -67.11 -61.37 45.66
C PHE A 146 -65.64 -61.14 45.99
N SER A 147 -64.92 -60.43 45.11
CA SER A 147 -63.55 -60.00 45.36
C SER A 147 -63.44 -58.95 46.46
N THR A 148 -64.31 -57.93 46.45
CA THR A 148 -64.30 -56.88 47.50
C THR A 148 -64.58 -57.49 48.87
N ARG A 149 -65.44 -58.50 48.97
CA ARG A 149 -65.72 -59.24 50.21
C ARG A 149 -64.47 -59.88 50.82
N GLU A 150 -63.54 -60.33 49.98
CA GLU A 150 -62.28 -60.97 50.39
C GLU A 150 -61.16 -59.95 50.66
N SER A 151 -61.40 -58.67 50.37
CA SER A 151 -60.45 -57.60 50.64
C SER A 151 -60.12 -57.46 52.13
N THR A 152 -58.84 -57.18 52.41
CA THR A 152 -58.33 -56.90 53.76
C THR A 152 -58.44 -55.43 54.16
N THR A 153 -58.80 -54.54 53.22
CA THR A 153 -59.01 -53.11 53.46
C THR A 153 -60.50 -52.79 53.61
N ASP A 154 -60.85 -51.84 54.47
CA ASP A 154 -62.25 -51.44 54.73
C ASP A 154 -62.95 -50.78 53.53
N PHE A 155 -62.19 -50.43 52.49
CA PHE A 155 -62.72 -49.97 51.22
C PHE A 155 -61.88 -50.46 50.04
N ASN A 156 -62.49 -50.48 48.86
CA ASN A 156 -61.87 -50.78 47.58
C ASN A 156 -62.37 -49.77 46.55
N ILE A 157 -61.48 -49.23 45.73
CA ILE A 157 -61.86 -48.38 44.59
C ILE A 157 -61.56 -49.17 43.32
N ASN A 158 -62.57 -49.33 42.47
CA ASN A 158 -62.46 -50.13 41.25
C ASN A 158 -63.06 -49.41 40.05
N VAL A 159 -62.48 -49.63 38.87
CA VAL A 159 -63.01 -49.14 37.60
C VAL A 159 -63.72 -50.28 36.90
N ASP A 160 -65.04 -50.16 36.73
CA ASP A 160 -65.84 -51.23 36.15
C ASP A 160 -67.03 -50.69 35.34
N ARG A 161 -67.50 -51.50 34.40
CA ARG A 161 -68.68 -51.20 33.60
C ARG A 161 -69.94 -51.45 34.41
N ASN A 162 -70.78 -50.44 34.53
CA ASN A 162 -72.10 -50.62 35.11
C ASN A 162 -73.03 -51.34 34.12
N PRO A 163 -73.58 -52.53 34.44
CA PRO A 163 -74.46 -53.25 33.51
C PRO A 163 -75.84 -52.58 33.32
N MET A 164 -76.30 -51.77 34.28
CA MET A 164 -77.60 -51.08 34.22
C MET A 164 -77.57 -49.83 33.35
N LEU A 165 -76.48 -49.06 33.45
CA LEU A 165 -76.30 -47.78 32.75
C LEU A 165 -75.46 -47.91 31.48
N ASN A 166 -74.77 -49.03 31.30
CA ASN A 166 -73.84 -49.27 30.20
C ASN A 166 -72.70 -48.23 30.13
N THR A 167 -72.31 -47.68 31.29
CA THR A 167 -71.25 -46.67 31.48
C THR A 167 -70.12 -47.24 32.32
N THR A 168 -68.87 -46.92 32.00
CA THR A 168 -67.73 -47.22 32.88
C THR A 168 -67.70 -46.23 34.04
N ARG A 169 -67.64 -46.74 35.26
CA ARG A 169 -67.68 -45.94 36.49
C ARG A 169 -66.53 -46.30 37.41
N LEU A 170 -66.06 -45.28 38.12
CA LEU A 170 -65.17 -45.37 39.26
C LEU A 170 -66.02 -45.63 40.51
N TRP A 171 -65.96 -46.84 41.03
CA TRP A 171 -66.77 -47.31 42.17
C TRP A 171 -66.01 -47.18 43.48
N PHE A 172 -66.69 -46.63 44.50
CA PHE A 172 -66.19 -46.52 45.87
C PHE A 172 -66.86 -47.58 46.74
N ASN A 173 -66.28 -48.77 46.81
CA ASN A 173 -66.85 -49.90 47.53
C ASN A 173 -66.43 -49.85 49.00
N ILE A 174 -67.37 -49.55 49.91
CA ILE A 174 -67.11 -49.53 51.36
C ILE A 174 -67.71 -50.78 52.00
N LEU A 175 -66.90 -51.53 52.75
CA LEU A 175 -67.33 -52.71 53.49
C LEU A 175 -68.10 -52.30 54.74
N ILE A 176 -69.32 -52.82 54.91
CA ILE A 176 -70.15 -52.57 56.09
C ILE A 176 -70.05 -53.76 57.03
N ARG A 177 -69.47 -53.52 58.22
CA ARG A 177 -69.33 -54.54 59.25
C ARG A 177 -70.19 -54.23 60.48
N ASP A 178 -70.80 -55.26 61.06
CA ASP A 178 -71.36 -55.23 62.41
C ASP A 178 -70.61 -56.21 63.31
N ARG A 179 -70.05 -55.72 64.43
CA ARG A 179 -69.24 -56.52 65.38
C ARG A 179 -68.13 -57.37 64.71
N GLY A 180 -67.60 -56.92 63.57
CA GLY A 180 -66.55 -57.59 62.80
C GLY A 180 -67.04 -58.47 61.64
N GLU A 181 -68.33 -58.83 61.62
CA GLU A 181 -68.93 -59.60 60.52
C GLU A 181 -69.34 -58.68 59.37
N LEU A 182 -69.06 -59.08 58.12
CA LEU A 182 -69.45 -58.31 56.95
C LEU A 182 -70.93 -58.54 56.62
N ILE A 183 -71.73 -57.47 56.66
CA ILE A 183 -73.19 -57.53 56.45
C ILE A 183 -73.64 -56.87 55.14
N GLY A 184 -72.80 -56.02 54.53
CA GLY A 184 -73.11 -55.36 53.27
C GLY A 184 -71.92 -54.66 52.65
N ILE A 185 -72.10 -54.18 51.42
CA ILE A 185 -71.18 -53.27 50.74
C ILE A 185 -72.01 -52.10 50.21
N ALA A 186 -71.60 -50.87 50.49
CA ALA A 186 -72.27 -49.70 49.96
C ALA A 186 -71.27 -48.71 49.40
N GLY A 187 -71.75 -47.84 48.51
CA GLY A 187 -70.88 -46.92 47.83
C GLY A 187 -71.57 -45.98 46.87
N SER A 188 -70.74 -45.14 46.25
CA SER A 188 -71.08 -44.28 45.13
C SER A 188 -70.29 -44.73 43.89
N GLY A 189 -70.72 -44.25 42.72
CA GLY A 189 -70.02 -44.47 41.46
C GLY A 189 -69.97 -43.19 40.66
N VAL A 190 -68.77 -42.74 40.31
CA VAL A 190 -68.54 -41.58 39.45
C VAL A 190 -68.31 -42.04 38.01
N ASP A 191 -68.95 -41.42 37.04
CA ASP A 191 -68.74 -41.67 35.62
C ASP A 191 -67.28 -41.37 35.26
N LEU A 192 -66.61 -42.39 34.72
CA LEU A 192 -65.18 -42.31 34.45
C LEU A 192 -64.87 -41.32 33.32
N SER A 193 -65.76 -41.18 32.33
CA SER A 193 -65.56 -40.25 31.22
C SER A 193 -65.62 -38.82 31.71
N ASN A 194 -66.59 -38.49 32.57
CA ASN A 194 -66.70 -37.19 33.22
C ASN A 194 -65.50 -36.94 34.14
N PHE A 195 -65.09 -37.95 34.92
CA PHE A 195 -63.91 -37.84 35.77
C PHE A 195 -62.62 -37.57 34.97
N ILE A 196 -62.41 -38.29 33.87
CA ILE A 196 -61.27 -38.07 32.98
C ILE A 196 -61.35 -36.65 32.40
N SER A 197 -62.50 -36.24 31.85
CA SER A 197 -62.66 -34.90 31.26
C SER A 197 -62.41 -33.77 32.28
N ASP A 198 -62.87 -33.92 33.52
CA ASP A 198 -62.82 -32.85 34.52
C ASP A 198 -61.45 -32.76 35.23
N PHE A 199 -60.71 -33.87 35.33
CA PHE A 199 -59.53 -33.96 36.20
C PHE A 199 -58.25 -34.50 35.55
N ILE A 200 -58.36 -35.26 34.46
CA ILE A 200 -57.22 -35.90 33.78
C ILE A 200 -56.98 -35.25 32.41
N ALA A 201 -58.03 -34.93 31.66
CA ALA A 201 -57.90 -34.28 30.37
C ALA A 201 -57.21 -32.92 30.53
N ASN A 202 -56.25 -32.66 29.67
CA ASN A 202 -55.55 -31.38 29.60
C ASN A 202 -55.38 -31.01 28.13
N ASP A 203 -55.59 -29.73 27.81
CA ASP A 203 -55.48 -29.18 26.45
C ASP A 203 -54.01 -28.95 26.02
N MET A 204 -53.05 -29.26 26.90
CA MET A 204 -51.63 -29.07 26.65
C MET A 204 -51.06 -30.20 25.78
N ALA A 205 -50.59 -29.84 24.58
CA ALA A 205 -49.91 -30.75 23.68
C ALA A 205 -48.68 -31.38 24.37
N GLY A 206 -48.52 -32.69 24.21
CA GLY A 206 -47.39 -33.43 24.77
C GLY A 206 -47.50 -33.80 26.25
N VAL A 207 -48.62 -33.49 26.93
CA VAL A 207 -48.84 -33.87 28.33
C VAL A 207 -49.86 -35.00 28.41
N SER A 208 -49.46 -36.14 29.00
CA SER A 208 -50.33 -37.28 29.26
C SER A 208 -50.35 -37.63 30.75
N PRO A 209 -51.31 -37.11 31.52
CA PRO A 209 -51.52 -37.52 32.90
C PRO A 209 -52.33 -38.82 32.95
N MET A 210 -52.01 -39.66 33.93
CA MET A 210 -52.68 -40.94 34.15
C MET A 210 -52.62 -41.34 35.62
N ILE A 211 -53.61 -42.13 36.06
CA ILE A 211 -53.65 -42.70 37.40
C ILE A 211 -53.37 -44.20 37.27
N ILE A 212 -52.49 -44.72 38.14
CA ILE A 212 -52.17 -46.14 38.21
C ILE A 212 -52.35 -46.65 39.64
N ASP A 213 -52.66 -47.93 39.81
CA ASP A 213 -52.63 -48.58 41.12
C ASP A 213 -51.20 -48.95 41.56
N ARG A 214 -51.05 -49.57 42.74
CA ARG A 214 -49.73 -49.98 43.28
C ARG A 214 -49.03 -51.04 42.43
N GLN A 215 -49.78 -51.76 41.61
CA GLN A 215 -49.29 -52.80 40.71
C GLN A 215 -48.98 -52.25 39.33
N GLY A 216 -49.30 -50.98 39.06
CA GLY A 216 -49.07 -50.29 37.79
C GLY A 216 -50.19 -50.46 36.77
N ALA A 217 -51.36 -50.98 37.16
CA ALA A 217 -52.52 -51.03 36.28
C ALA A 217 -53.14 -49.63 36.14
N ILE A 218 -53.44 -49.22 34.92
CA ILE A 218 -53.92 -47.88 34.60
C ILE A 218 -55.40 -47.75 34.95
N GLN A 219 -55.72 -46.93 35.95
CA GLN A 219 -57.09 -46.69 36.42
C GLN A 219 -57.79 -45.56 35.63
N ALA A 220 -57.02 -44.58 35.16
CA ALA A 220 -57.56 -43.47 34.37
C ALA A 220 -56.52 -42.95 33.37
N HIS A 221 -56.93 -42.80 32.12
CA HIS A 221 -56.11 -42.28 31.03
C HIS A 221 -57.02 -41.67 29.94
N GLN A 222 -56.55 -40.69 29.17
CA GLN A 222 -57.36 -40.08 28.09
C GLN A 222 -57.74 -41.09 27.00
N ASP A 223 -56.80 -41.95 26.64
CA ASP A 223 -57.05 -43.15 25.84
C ASP A 223 -57.69 -44.24 26.70
N ALA A 224 -58.99 -44.46 26.48
CA ALA A 224 -59.78 -45.46 27.20
C ALA A 224 -59.33 -46.90 26.98
N SER A 225 -58.60 -47.20 25.88
CA SER A 225 -58.11 -48.55 25.59
C SER A 225 -57.01 -49.02 26.55
N LEU A 226 -56.35 -48.09 27.23
CA LEU A 226 -55.29 -48.38 28.19
C LEU A 226 -55.82 -48.65 29.60
N ILE A 227 -57.10 -48.38 29.86
CA ILE A 227 -57.69 -48.46 31.21
C ILE A 227 -57.94 -49.91 31.60
N ALA A 228 -57.38 -50.33 32.73
CA ALA A 228 -57.59 -51.64 33.32
C ALA A 228 -58.98 -51.70 33.99
N LEU A 229 -59.86 -52.52 33.44
CA LEU A 229 -61.17 -52.81 34.04
C LEU A 229 -61.02 -53.93 35.08
N ASN A 230 -61.69 -53.80 36.23
CA ASN A 230 -61.73 -54.80 37.31
C ASN A 230 -60.38 -55.19 37.95
N SER A 231 -59.32 -54.40 37.76
CA SER A 231 -58.02 -54.73 38.36
C SER A 231 -58.01 -54.61 39.90
N GLY A 232 -58.86 -53.75 40.46
CA GLY A 232 -58.99 -53.57 41.92
C GLY A 232 -59.69 -54.73 42.63
N ALA A 233 -60.41 -55.56 41.88
CA ALA A 233 -61.16 -56.72 42.36
C ALA A 233 -60.28 -57.99 42.39
N ASP A 234 -59.79 -58.42 41.23
CA ASP A 234 -59.15 -59.74 41.10
C ASP A 234 -57.61 -59.71 41.17
N GLY A 235 -57.01 -58.51 41.26
CA GLY A 235 -55.56 -58.31 41.31
C GLY A 235 -54.79 -58.66 40.02
N SER A 236 -55.50 -59.12 38.98
CA SER A 236 -54.94 -59.44 37.66
C SER A 236 -55.45 -58.47 36.60
N ALA A 237 -54.74 -57.37 36.39
CA ALA A 237 -54.95 -56.52 35.22
C ALA A 237 -54.45 -57.22 33.94
N ASP A 238 -55.09 -56.96 32.80
CA ASP A 238 -54.55 -57.32 31.48
C ASP A 238 -53.12 -56.73 31.36
N PRO A 239 -52.10 -57.52 30.97
CA PRO A 239 -50.75 -57.01 30.77
C PRO A 239 -50.67 -55.78 29.85
N SER A 240 -51.60 -55.63 28.90
CA SER A 240 -51.69 -54.47 27.99
C SER A 240 -52.26 -53.20 28.63
N SER A 241 -52.89 -53.29 29.79
CA SER A 241 -53.45 -52.16 30.55
C SER A 241 -52.56 -51.75 31.74
N GLN A 242 -51.29 -52.17 31.74
CA GLN A 242 -50.29 -51.77 32.71
C GLN A 242 -49.35 -50.71 32.13
N ILE A 243 -48.93 -49.73 32.93
CA ILE A 243 -47.98 -48.70 32.51
C ILE A 243 -46.66 -49.29 32.01
N PHE A 244 -46.25 -50.42 32.56
CA PHE A 244 -45.02 -51.12 32.16
C PHE A 244 -45.04 -51.61 30.71
N SER A 245 -46.23 -51.85 30.14
CA SER A 245 -46.38 -52.21 28.72
C SER A 245 -46.15 -51.04 27.76
N LEU A 246 -46.15 -49.81 28.28
CA LEU A 246 -45.90 -48.60 27.51
C LEU A 246 -44.41 -48.27 27.42
N LEU A 247 -43.56 -48.95 28.20
CA LEU A 247 -42.12 -48.75 28.25
C LEU A 247 -41.42 -49.56 27.15
N ASP A 248 -40.47 -48.93 26.47
CA ASP A 248 -39.69 -49.59 25.42
C ASP A 248 -38.38 -50.23 25.96
N ASP A 249 -37.83 -49.73 27.07
CA ASP A 249 -36.57 -50.20 27.67
C ASP A 249 -36.80 -50.97 28.99
N PRO A 250 -36.25 -52.21 29.16
CA PRO A 250 -36.27 -52.93 30.43
C PRO A 250 -35.64 -52.18 31.61
N GLN A 251 -34.70 -51.26 31.38
CA GLN A 251 -34.11 -50.42 32.45
C GLN A 251 -35.13 -49.43 33.02
N ASP A 252 -36.02 -48.92 32.16
CA ASP A 252 -37.07 -47.99 32.55
C ASP A 252 -38.13 -48.66 33.44
N ASP A 253 -38.40 -49.97 33.24
CA ASP A 253 -39.29 -50.75 34.13
C ASP A 253 -38.76 -50.78 35.56
N ALA A 254 -37.47 -51.11 35.73
CA ALA A 254 -36.83 -51.14 37.05
C ALA A 254 -36.82 -49.75 37.71
N ALA A 255 -36.51 -48.71 36.94
CA ALA A 255 -36.50 -47.33 37.42
C ALA A 255 -37.90 -46.85 37.86
N LEU A 256 -38.93 -47.16 37.07
CA LEU A 256 -40.31 -46.81 37.40
C LEU A 256 -40.81 -47.53 38.65
N ARG A 257 -40.55 -48.84 38.79
CA ARG A 257 -40.90 -49.60 40.02
C ARG A 257 -40.23 -49.03 41.25
N GLN A 258 -38.94 -48.69 41.16
CA GLN A 258 -38.22 -48.08 42.26
C GLN A 258 -38.82 -46.72 42.64
N ALA A 259 -39.17 -45.90 41.65
CA ALA A 259 -39.80 -44.61 41.91
C ALA A 259 -41.20 -44.74 42.51
N MET A 260 -42.01 -45.73 42.09
CA MET A 260 -43.32 -46.02 42.70
C MET A 260 -43.17 -46.35 44.18
N GLN A 261 -42.20 -47.20 44.53
CA GLN A 261 -41.90 -47.53 45.94
C GLN A 261 -41.44 -46.32 46.74
N GLN A 262 -40.60 -45.47 46.16
CA GLN A 262 -40.12 -44.25 46.82
C GLN A 262 -41.24 -43.22 47.03
N ALA A 263 -42.12 -43.04 46.03
CA ALA A 263 -43.27 -42.15 46.12
C ALA A 263 -44.26 -42.59 47.22
N GLU A 264 -44.41 -43.89 47.47
CA GLU A 264 -45.21 -44.40 48.59
C GLU A 264 -44.61 -44.08 49.95
N GLN A 265 -43.28 -44.15 50.08
CA GLN A 265 -42.58 -43.84 51.34
C GLN A 265 -42.56 -42.35 51.65
N LEU A 266 -42.48 -41.51 50.62
CA LEU A 266 -42.45 -40.05 50.71
C LEU A 266 -43.66 -39.46 50.00
N ALA A 267 -44.84 -39.61 50.62
CA ALA A 267 -46.14 -39.24 50.04
C ALA A 267 -46.26 -37.77 49.56
N ASP A 268 -45.46 -36.85 50.10
CA ASP A 268 -45.45 -35.44 49.70
C ASP A 268 -44.42 -35.10 48.59
N SER A 269 -43.59 -36.06 48.20
CA SER A 269 -42.57 -35.87 47.17
C SER A 269 -43.04 -36.38 45.80
N THR A 270 -42.62 -35.68 44.75
CA THR A 270 -42.77 -36.12 43.37
C THR A 270 -41.45 -36.70 42.90
N GLN A 271 -41.46 -37.92 42.37
CA GLN A 271 -40.29 -38.54 41.76
C GLN A 271 -40.23 -38.15 40.29
N LEU A 272 -39.07 -37.67 39.84
CA LEU A 272 -38.81 -37.31 38.44
C LEU A 272 -37.97 -38.39 37.77
N LEU A 273 -38.43 -38.84 36.62
CA LEU A 273 -37.79 -39.86 35.81
C LEU A 273 -37.78 -39.41 34.35
N ARG A 274 -36.79 -39.88 33.59
CA ARG A 274 -36.86 -39.84 32.13
C ARG A 274 -37.14 -41.26 31.68
N LEU A 275 -38.24 -41.45 30.96
CA LEU A 275 -38.69 -42.75 30.47
C LEU A 275 -38.97 -42.63 28.98
N ASN A 276 -38.62 -43.67 28.23
CA ASN A 276 -39.07 -43.79 26.85
C ASN A 276 -40.43 -44.49 26.83
N LEU A 277 -41.47 -43.75 26.43
CA LEU A 277 -42.83 -44.26 26.32
C LEU A 277 -43.23 -44.23 24.84
N GLN A 278 -43.54 -45.40 24.28
CA GLN A 278 -43.98 -45.56 22.89
C GLN A 278 -43.06 -44.89 21.85
N GLY A 279 -41.74 -44.99 22.04
CA GLY A 279 -40.69 -44.50 21.14
C GLY A 279 -40.33 -43.03 21.31
N ARG A 280 -40.82 -42.35 22.36
CA ARG A 280 -40.52 -40.94 22.65
C ARG A 280 -40.00 -40.72 24.05
N ASP A 281 -39.05 -39.80 24.18
CA ASP A 281 -38.48 -39.40 25.46
C ASP A 281 -39.45 -38.50 26.22
N HIS A 282 -39.95 -39.02 27.35
CA HIS A 282 -40.81 -38.29 28.26
C HIS A 282 -40.08 -37.96 29.55
N LEU A 283 -40.31 -36.75 30.05
CA LEU A 283 -40.04 -36.43 31.45
C LEU A 283 -41.29 -36.76 32.25
N VAL A 284 -41.16 -37.68 33.19
CA VAL A 284 -42.27 -38.26 33.95
C VAL A 284 -42.17 -37.81 35.40
N ALA A 285 -43.21 -37.15 35.89
CA ALA A 285 -43.42 -36.92 37.31
C ALA A 285 -44.37 -37.95 37.89
N LEU A 286 -43.99 -38.54 39.01
CA LEU A 286 -44.74 -39.56 39.73
C LEU A 286 -45.02 -39.08 41.15
N GLY A 287 -46.29 -38.96 41.50
CA GLY A 287 -46.75 -38.64 42.85
C GLY A 287 -47.63 -39.77 43.41
N PHE A 288 -47.72 -39.88 44.73
CA PHE A 288 -48.60 -40.84 45.39
C PHE A 288 -49.81 -40.13 46.05
N ILE A 289 -50.97 -40.77 46.02
CA ILE A 289 -52.21 -40.28 46.64
C ILE A 289 -52.62 -41.24 47.77
N PRO A 290 -52.22 -40.97 49.03
CA PRO A 290 -52.45 -41.89 50.14
C PRO A 290 -53.91 -42.28 50.39
N ALA A 291 -54.86 -41.36 50.19
CA ALA A 291 -56.28 -41.63 50.39
C ALA A 291 -56.84 -42.72 49.47
N LEU A 292 -56.23 -42.88 48.27
CA LEU A 292 -56.67 -43.82 47.24
C LEU A 292 -55.77 -45.04 47.16
N GLY A 293 -54.54 -44.93 47.64
CA GLY A 293 -53.51 -45.95 47.43
C GLY A 293 -53.02 -46.02 45.99
N TRP A 294 -53.20 -44.95 45.21
CA TRP A 294 -52.86 -44.87 43.78
C TRP A 294 -51.75 -43.86 43.51
N HIS A 295 -51.04 -44.04 42.40
CA HIS A 295 -50.05 -43.09 41.90
C HIS A 295 -50.62 -42.23 40.77
N LEU A 296 -50.24 -40.96 40.78
CA LEU A 296 -50.47 -40.03 39.68
C LEU A 296 -49.19 -39.90 38.87
N VAL A 297 -49.24 -40.32 37.62
CA VAL A 297 -48.16 -40.20 36.65
C VAL A 297 -48.48 -39.04 35.72
N THR A 298 -47.53 -38.16 35.46
CA THR A 298 -47.64 -37.10 34.47
C THR A 298 -46.46 -37.22 33.52
N ALA A 299 -46.70 -37.74 32.32
CA ALA A 299 -45.69 -37.86 31.28
C ALA A 299 -45.72 -36.63 30.37
N VAL A 300 -44.58 -35.98 30.17
CA VAL A 300 -44.45 -34.81 29.28
C VAL A 300 -43.40 -35.08 28.22
N ASP A 301 -43.83 -35.08 26.96
CA ASP A 301 -42.97 -35.16 25.78
C ASP A 301 -42.25 -33.83 25.59
N LEU A 302 -40.94 -33.83 25.86
CA LEU A 302 -40.10 -32.63 25.81
C LEU A 302 -39.92 -32.06 24.40
N THR A 303 -40.31 -32.80 23.36
CA THR A 303 -40.19 -32.35 21.96
C THR A 303 -41.45 -31.63 21.47
N THR A 304 -42.62 -32.00 22.00
CA THR A 304 -43.91 -31.41 21.60
C THR A 304 -44.41 -30.38 22.60
N ALA A 305 -44.05 -30.49 23.88
CA ALA A 305 -44.30 -29.44 24.85
C ALA A 305 -43.40 -28.23 24.56
N GLU A 306 -43.95 -27.17 23.95
CA GLU A 306 -43.26 -25.89 23.75
C GLU A 306 -43.06 -25.16 25.11
N ILE A 307 -42.19 -25.68 25.97
CA ILE A 307 -41.96 -25.17 27.33
C ILE A 307 -41.30 -23.77 27.29
N ILE A 308 -40.51 -23.48 26.25
CA ILE A 308 -39.84 -22.18 26.05
C ILE A 308 -39.90 -21.77 24.57
N ASP A 309 -40.59 -20.67 24.25
CA ASP A 309 -40.52 -20.05 22.93
C ASP A 309 -39.13 -19.43 22.73
N ALA A 310 -38.30 -19.98 21.85
CA ALA A 310 -36.94 -19.47 21.59
C ALA A 310 -36.93 -18.21 20.70
N ARG A 311 -38.07 -17.75 20.17
CA ARG A 311 -38.13 -16.65 19.19
C ARG A 311 -37.67 -15.31 19.75
N TRP A 312 -37.84 -15.06 21.06
CA TRP A 312 -37.41 -13.81 21.70
C TRP A 312 -35.88 -13.65 21.75
N LEU A 313 -35.10 -14.69 21.50
CA LEU A 313 -33.63 -14.63 21.50
C LEU A 313 -33.06 -14.01 20.22
N TRP A 314 -33.75 -14.14 19.08
CA TRP A 314 -33.32 -13.57 17.80
C TRP A 314 -33.05 -12.06 17.81
N PRO A 315 -33.93 -11.19 18.35
CA PRO A 315 -33.64 -9.76 18.43
C PRO A 315 -32.42 -9.44 19.30
N LEU A 316 -32.17 -10.22 20.35
CA LEU A 316 -31.01 -10.03 21.23
C LEU A 316 -29.69 -10.39 20.52
N ILE A 317 -29.69 -11.47 19.73
CA ILE A 317 -28.57 -11.83 18.84
C ILE A 317 -28.34 -10.72 17.81
N GLY A 318 -29.42 -10.22 17.19
CA GLY A 318 -29.36 -9.11 16.23
C GLY A 318 -28.75 -7.83 16.83
N LEU A 319 -29.11 -7.49 18.07
CA LEU A 319 -28.55 -6.36 18.80
C LEU A 319 -27.03 -6.50 19.02
N ILE A 320 -26.58 -7.68 19.44
CA ILE A 320 -25.14 -7.95 19.68
C ILE A 320 -24.36 -7.82 18.37
N VAL A 321 -24.86 -8.40 17.28
CA VAL A 321 -24.24 -8.28 15.95
C VAL A 321 -24.22 -6.83 15.47
N GLY A 322 -25.31 -6.09 15.66
CA GLY A 322 -25.39 -4.67 15.33
C GLY A 322 -24.39 -3.82 16.11
N LEU A 323 -24.24 -4.06 17.41
CA LEU A 323 -23.29 -3.35 18.27
C LEU A 323 -21.83 -3.66 17.87
N ALA A 324 -21.52 -4.91 17.52
CA ALA A 324 -20.21 -5.29 17.01
C ALA A 324 -19.88 -4.57 15.68
N LEU A 325 -20.84 -4.50 14.75
CA LEU A 325 -20.67 -3.76 13.49
C LEU A 325 -20.48 -2.25 13.72
N ALA A 326 -21.24 -1.65 14.64
CA ALA A 326 -21.10 -0.25 14.99
C ALA A 326 -19.72 0.04 15.60
N LEU A 327 -19.20 -0.85 16.43
CA LEU A 327 -17.87 -0.71 17.04
C LEU A 327 -16.75 -0.83 15.99
N LEU A 328 -16.87 -1.78 15.05
CA LEU A 328 -15.97 -1.87 13.89
C LEU A 328 -15.99 -0.59 13.03
N LEU A 329 -17.18 -0.02 12.80
CA LEU A 329 -17.34 1.23 12.06
C LEU A 329 -16.67 2.41 12.80
N LEU A 330 -16.95 2.57 14.10
CA LEU A 330 -16.34 3.61 14.93
C LEU A 330 -14.82 3.49 14.97
N PHE A 331 -14.29 2.28 15.10
CA PHE A 331 -12.85 2.04 15.04
C PHE A 331 -12.27 2.38 13.66
N SER A 332 -12.95 2.03 12.56
CA SER A 332 -12.52 2.42 11.22
C SER A 332 -12.49 3.94 11.05
N LEU A 333 -13.46 4.67 11.61
CA LEU A 333 -13.50 6.13 11.55
C LEU A 333 -12.44 6.77 12.45
N GLY A 334 -12.22 6.20 13.63
CA GLY A 334 -11.20 6.63 14.59
C GLY A 334 -9.79 6.46 14.05
N THR A 335 -9.46 5.30 13.47
CA THR A 335 -8.15 5.05 12.84
C THR A 335 -7.87 6.01 11.68
N GLU A 336 -8.87 6.34 10.86
CA GLU A 336 -8.70 7.33 9.78
C GLU A 336 -8.37 8.73 10.35
N ARG A 337 -9.11 9.18 11.36
CA ARG A 337 -8.94 10.53 11.93
C ARG A 337 -7.73 10.67 12.84
N LEU A 338 -7.44 9.68 13.66
CA LEU A 338 -6.42 9.76 14.72
C LEU A 338 -5.03 9.36 14.23
N LEU A 339 -4.91 8.41 13.30
CA LEU A 339 -3.62 7.86 12.85
C LEU A 339 -3.32 8.18 11.38
N LEU A 340 -4.21 7.80 10.46
CA LEU A 340 -3.92 7.85 9.01
C LEU A 340 -3.84 9.28 8.47
N ARG A 341 -4.76 10.17 8.86
CA ARG A 341 -4.79 11.56 8.37
C ARG A 341 -3.54 12.36 8.77
N PRO A 342 -3.08 12.37 10.05
CA PRO A 342 -1.83 13.03 10.44
C PRO A 342 -0.61 12.47 9.70
N LEU A 343 -0.50 11.14 9.58
CA LEU A 343 0.59 10.50 8.83
C LEU A 343 0.60 10.90 7.35
N ARG A 344 -0.58 11.00 6.73
CA ARG A 344 -0.70 11.41 5.32
C ARG A 344 -0.29 12.87 5.13
N GLN A 345 -0.64 13.76 6.07
CA GLN A 345 -0.20 15.16 6.08
C GLN A 345 1.31 15.26 6.25
N LEU A 346 1.89 14.54 7.21
CA LEU A 346 3.34 14.55 7.46
C LEU A 346 4.12 14.02 6.25
N ARG A 347 3.59 12.98 5.57
CA ARG A 347 4.13 12.50 4.29
C ARG A 347 4.08 13.56 3.20
N GLN A 348 2.95 14.28 3.07
CA GLN A 348 2.81 15.36 2.09
C GLN A 348 3.78 16.51 2.39
N SER A 349 3.97 16.87 3.66
CA SER A 349 4.91 17.90 4.05
C SER A 349 6.36 17.50 3.76
N ALA A 350 6.71 16.23 3.95
CA ALA A 350 8.01 15.72 3.56
C ALA A 350 8.24 15.74 2.05
N GLN A 351 7.23 15.41 1.26
CA GLN A 351 7.29 15.49 -0.20
C GLN A 351 7.50 16.95 -0.65
N ALA A 352 6.72 17.89 -0.12
CA ALA A 352 6.83 19.31 -0.47
C ALA A 352 8.22 19.88 -0.12
N LEU A 353 8.80 19.46 1.01
CA LEU A 353 10.15 19.84 1.41
C LEU A 353 11.21 19.30 0.44
N SER A 354 11.03 18.06 -0.06
CA SER A 354 11.90 17.46 -1.08
C SER A 354 11.79 18.17 -2.43
N ASP A 355 10.63 18.71 -2.77
CA ASP A 355 10.38 19.44 -4.01
C ASP A 355 10.84 20.92 -3.93
N GLY A 356 11.52 21.32 -2.84
CA GLY A 356 12.08 22.66 -2.67
C GLY A 356 11.11 23.69 -2.07
N ASN A 357 9.92 23.28 -1.65
CA ASN A 357 9.00 24.16 -0.94
C ASN A 357 9.25 24.08 0.57
N TYR A 358 10.02 25.02 1.10
CA TYR A 358 10.37 25.09 2.53
C TYR A 358 9.29 25.74 3.42
N SER A 359 8.13 26.08 2.86
CA SER A 359 7.07 26.84 3.54
C SER A 359 5.93 25.95 4.04
N VAL A 360 6.24 24.73 4.49
CA VAL A 360 5.20 23.73 4.77
C VAL A 360 4.75 23.77 6.22
N GLN A 361 3.43 23.85 6.43
CA GLN A 361 2.83 23.78 7.75
C GLN A 361 2.78 22.32 8.23
N LEU A 362 3.30 22.07 9.42
CA LEU A 362 3.26 20.76 10.05
C LEU A 362 1.97 20.56 10.82
N PRO A 363 1.48 19.30 10.93
CA PRO A 363 0.28 19.01 11.68
C PRO A 363 0.38 19.52 13.13
N VAL A 364 -0.76 20.00 13.66
CA VAL A 364 -0.94 20.61 14.99
C VAL A 364 -0.32 19.76 16.09
N ALA A 365 0.26 20.42 17.09
CA ALA A 365 0.88 19.78 18.26
C ALA A 365 -0.11 18.82 18.94
N ARG A 366 0.27 17.55 18.98
CA ARG A 366 -0.36 16.50 19.76
C ARG A 366 0.60 16.09 20.87
N ASP A 367 0.06 15.67 22.00
CA ASP A 367 0.85 15.11 23.10
C ASP A 367 0.83 13.58 23.03
N ASP A 368 1.16 13.06 21.84
CA ASP A 368 1.35 11.64 21.54
C ASP A 368 2.61 11.43 20.69
N GLU A 369 2.94 10.18 20.35
CA GLU A 369 4.12 9.81 19.56
C GLU A 369 4.08 10.41 18.14
N LEU A 370 2.89 10.61 17.58
CA LEU A 370 2.72 11.30 16.30
C LEU A 370 3.03 12.80 16.43
N GLY A 371 2.70 13.40 17.57
CA GLY A 371 3.10 14.77 17.91
C GLY A 371 4.60 14.93 18.08
N GLU A 372 5.28 13.98 18.75
CA GLU A 372 6.74 13.97 18.86
C GLU A 372 7.43 13.83 17.50
N LEU A 373 6.91 12.95 16.63
CA LEU A 373 7.38 12.82 15.25
C LEU A 373 7.17 14.13 14.45
N SER A 374 6.02 14.78 14.59
CA SER A 374 5.73 16.08 13.96
C SER A 374 6.72 17.15 14.41
N ARG A 375 7.05 17.22 15.71
CA ARG A 375 8.05 18.15 16.27
C ARG A 375 9.45 17.89 15.72
N SER A 376 9.88 16.63 15.70
CA SER A 376 11.19 16.22 15.18
C SER A 376 11.32 16.55 13.68
N PHE A 377 10.24 16.31 12.92
CA PHE A 377 10.17 16.69 11.52
C PHE A 377 10.22 18.22 11.34
N GLY A 378 9.62 18.99 12.24
CA GLY A 378 9.71 20.46 12.26
C GLY A 378 11.12 20.98 12.45
N VAL A 379 11.89 20.40 13.37
CA VAL A 379 13.30 20.75 13.55
C VAL A 379 14.10 20.46 12.28
N MET A 380 13.83 19.33 11.62
CA MET A 380 14.48 18.97 10.36
C MET A 380 14.15 19.95 9.23
N ALA A 381 12.87 20.30 9.06
CA ALA A 381 12.40 21.23 8.04
C ALA A 381 13.04 22.62 8.21
N GLU A 382 13.17 23.08 9.45
CA GLU A 382 13.80 24.37 9.76
C GLU A 382 15.30 24.38 9.41
N ARG A 383 16.05 23.34 9.76
CA ARG A 383 17.47 23.21 9.38
C ARG A 383 17.67 23.19 7.87
N ILE A 384 16.80 22.50 7.13
CA ILE A 384 16.88 22.46 5.67
C ILE A 384 16.64 23.86 5.08
N ARG A 385 15.66 24.60 5.62
CA ARG A 385 15.37 25.98 5.22
C ARG A 385 16.54 26.93 5.47
N GLU A 386 17.21 26.82 6.63
CA GLU A 386 18.40 27.60 6.96
C GLU A 386 19.55 27.31 6.00
N ASN A 387 19.84 26.02 5.74
CA ASN A 387 20.88 25.62 4.79
C ASN A 387 20.59 26.13 3.37
N ALA A 388 19.34 26.10 2.91
CA ALA A 388 18.96 26.62 1.59
C ALA A 388 19.26 28.11 1.46
N ARG A 389 18.90 28.92 2.48
CA ARG A 389 19.23 30.36 2.53
C ARG A 389 20.73 30.63 2.57
N GLU A 390 21.49 29.87 3.34
CA GLU A 390 22.95 30.02 3.40
C GLU A 390 23.58 29.73 2.02
N LEU A 391 23.10 28.69 1.33
CA LEU A 391 23.59 28.32 0.01
C LEU A 391 23.27 29.41 -1.03
N GLU A 392 22.05 29.96 -1.05
CA GLU A 392 21.68 31.08 -1.92
C GLU A 392 22.59 32.29 -1.72
N ASN A 393 22.86 32.67 -0.46
CA ASN A 393 23.76 33.78 -0.15
C ASN A 393 25.19 33.50 -0.67
N ARG A 394 25.70 32.27 -0.52
CA ARG A 394 27.02 31.89 -1.05
C ARG A 394 27.07 31.97 -2.58
N VAL A 395 26.02 31.50 -3.27
CA VAL A 395 25.92 31.58 -4.73
C VAL A 395 25.94 33.04 -5.20
N GLN A 396 25.19 33.91 -4.52
CA GLN A 396 25.15 35.34 -4.82
C GLN A 396 26.56 35.97 -4.71
N VAL A 397 27.24 35.78 -3.57
CA VAL A 397 28.59 36.32 -3.35
C VAL A 397 29.59 35.81 -4.39
N ARG A 398 29.57 34.50 -4.70
CA ARG A 398 30.48 33.91 -5.71
C ARG A 398 30.21 34.44 -7.12
N THR A 399 28.95 34.70 -7.45
CA THR A 399 28.57 35.25 -8.75
C THR A 399 29.12 36.68 -8.91
N GLU A 400 29.07 37.48 -7.86
CA GLU A 400 29.63 38.84 -7.84
C GLU A 400 31.16 38.83 -7.96
N GLU A 401 31.86 37.96 -7.23
CA GLU A 401 33.31 37.78 -7.36
C GLU A 401 33.73 37.39 -8.79
N LEU A 402 32.98 36.45 -9.42
CA LEU A 402 33.25 35.99 -10.77
C LEU A 402 33.05 37.12 -11.80
N GLN A 403 31.98 37.91 -11.66
CA GLN A 403 31.74 39.06 -12.53
C GLN A 403 32.87 40.09 -12.42
N GLN A 404 33.38 40.34 -11.22
CA GLN A 404 34.48 41.27 -11.00
C GLN A 404 35.78 40.76 -11.63
N ALA A 405 36.10 39.47 -11.50
CA ALA A 405 37.27 38.87 -12.13
C ALA A 405 37.20 38.91 -13.67
N ASN A 406 36.03 38.70 -14.26
CA ASN A 406 35.84 38.81 -15.71
C ASN A 406 36.06 40.24 -16.21
N ARG A 407 35.61 41.25 -15.46
CA ARG A 407 35.82 42.66 -15.82
C ARG A 407 37.31 43.03 -15.82
N THR A 408 38.05 42.65 -14.78
CA THR A 408 39.48 42.96 -14.69
C THR A 408 40.28 42.25 -15.79
N MET A 409 39.91 41.02 -16.15
CA MET A 409 40.53 40.29 -17.25
C MET A 409 40.32 40.98 -18.60
N ALA A 410 39.09 41.40 -18.90
CA ALA A 410 38.77 42.10 -20.15
C ALA A 410 39.52 43.44 -20.28
N GLU A 411 39.64 44.19 -19.19
CA GLU A 411 40.41 45.44 -19.15
C GLU A 411 41.90 45.22 -19.40
N ALA A 412 42.50 44.16 -18.83
CA ALA A 412 43.90 43.82 -19.05
C ALA A 412 44.18 43.44 -20.50
N GLN A 413 43.32 42.63 -21.13
CA GLN A 413 43.45 42.26 -22.54
C GLN A 413 43.39 43.48 -23.46
N ARG A 414 42.47 44.42 -23.20
CA ARG A 414 42.36 45.66 -23.97
C ARG A 414 43.64 46.49 -23.90
N LYS A 415 44.21 46.67 -22.70
CA LYS A 415 45.48 47.42 -22.52
C LYS A 415 46.65 46.78 -23.29
N ILE A 416 46.71 45.46 -23.34
CA ILE A 416 47.75 44.74 -24.10
C ILE A 416 47.57 44.99 -25.61
N ALA A 417 46.35 44.87 -26.13
CA ALA A 417 46.05 45.10 -27.55
C ALA A 417 46.37 46.55 -27.98
N ASP A 418 46.02 47.54 -27.15
CA ASP A 418 46.32 48.96 -27.41
C ASP A 418 47.84 49.20 -27.46
N SER A 419 48.61 48.57 -26.56
CA SER A 419 50.07 48.69 -26.50
C SER A 419 50.76 48.09 -27.72
N ILE A 420 50.29 46.93 -28.20
CA ILE A 420 50.84 46.28 -29.39
C ILE A 420 50.48 47.08 -30.65
N SER A 421 49.28 47.66 -30.71
CA SER A 421 48.87 48.54 -31.81
C SER A 421 49.74 49.79 -31.90
N TYR A 422 50.10 50.37 -30.75
CA TYR A 422 51.04 51.49 -30.69
C TYR A 422 52.45 51.11 -31.18
N ALA A 423 52.94 49.90 -30.85
CA ALA A 423 54.23 49.42 -31.35
C ALA A 423 54.28 49.31 -32.89
N SER A 424 53.16 48.94 -33.54
CA SER A 424 53.06 48.90 -35.01
C SER A 424 53.21 50.26 -35.67
N LEU A 425 52.71 51.32 -35.02
CA LEU A 425 52.92 52.68 -35.48
C LEU A 425 54.42 53.04 -35.49
N ILE A 426 55.15 52.66 -34.44
CA ILE A 426 56.60 52.87 -34.35
C ILE A 426 57.32 52.13 -35.48
N GLN A 427 57.01 50.84 -35.68
CA GLN A 427 57.65 50.03 -36.72
C GLN A 427 57.36 50.55 -38.14
N ARG A 428 56.14 51.01 -38.43
CA ARG A 428 55.82 51.59 -39.75
C ARG A 428 56.56 52.90 -40.02
N THR A 429 56.93 53.65 -38.97
CA THR A 429 57.60 54.94 -39.10
C THR A 429 59.07 54.81 -39.50
N ILE A 430 59.72 53.68 -39.21
CA ILE A 430 61.12 53.44 -39.61
C ILE A 430 61.26 52.98 -41.08
N LEU A 431 60.17 52.57 -41.75
CA LEU A 431 60.22 52.06 -43.11
C LEU A 431 60.31 53.22 -44.13
N PRO A 432 61.31 53.24 -45.04
CA PRO A 432 61.59 54.37 -45.93
C PRO A 432 60.67 54.39 -47.17
N THR A 433 59.39 54.09 -46.97
CA THR A 433 58.39 53.93 -48.04
C THR A 433 58.31 55.21 -48.88
N ARG A 434 58.24 56.36 -48.21
CA ARG A 434 58.02 57.66 -48.86
C ARG A 434 59.27 58.10 -49.62
N GLU A 435 60.44 57.96 -49.01
CA GLU A 435 61.74 58.29 -49.59
C GLU A 435 62.00 57.45 -50.85
N MET A 436 61.72 56.13 -50.76
CA MET A 436 61.87 55.20 -51.87
C MET A 436 60.96 55.55 -53.06
N TYR A 437 59.65 55.74 -52.84
CA TYR A 437 58.74 56.09 -53.93
C TYR A 437 58.98 57.50 -54.49
N ASN A 438 59.47 58.46 -53.68
CA ASN A 438 59.85 59.78 -54.19
C ASN A 438 61.08 59.70 -55.13
N CYS A 439 62.05 58.82 -54.84
CA CYS A 439 63.26 58.68 -55.66
C CYS A 439 63.04 57.77 -56.88
N LEU A 440 62.32 56.65 -56.70
CA LEU A 440 62.18 55.61 -57.72
C LEU A 440 60.84 55.66 -58.47
N HIS A 441 59.81 56.34 -57.98
CA HIS A 441 58.49 56.38 -58.62
C HIS A 441 57.98 54.96 -58.95
N ASP A 442 57.54 54.71 -60.19
CA ASP A 442 57.02 53.42 -60.67
C ASP A 442 58.12 52.37 -60.93
N ASN A 443 59.39 52.73 -60.70
CA ASN A 443 60.56 51.84 -60.85
C ASN A 443 60.85 51.01 -59.59
N CYS A 444 59.97 51.08 -58.58
CA CYS A 444 60.01 50.21 -57.41
C CYS A 444 58.61 49.80 -56.95
N ALA A 445 58.53 48.68 -56.22
CA ALA A 445 57.33 48.26 -55.52
C ALA A 445 57.72 47.42 -54.29
N VAL A 446 56.98 47.55 -53.19
CA VAL A 446 57.23 46.76 -51.96
C VAL A 446 55.94 46.17 -51.40
N LEU A 447 55.97 44.87 -51.11
CA LEU A 447 54.98 44.16 -50.30
C LEU A 447 55.61 43.94 -48.93
N TRP A 448 55.01 44.48 -47.89
CA TRP A 448 55.41 44.27 -46.51
C TRP A 448 54.18 43.92 -45.68
N ARG A 449 54.16 42.71 -45.12
CA ARG A 449 53.01 42.15 -44.41
C ARG A 449 53.48 41.34 -43.20
N PRO A 450 53.50 41.97 -42.01
CA PRO A 450 53.73 41.24 -40.77
C PRO A 450 52.70 40.13 -40.55
N ARG A 451 53.10 39.07 -39.84
CA ARG A 451 52.25 37.94 -39.46
C ARG A 451 51.28 38.31 -38.34
N ASP A 452 51.80 39.01 -37.34
CA ASP A 452 51.03 39.58 -36.23
C ASP A 452 50.81 41.09 -36.49
N VAL A 453 50.50 41.89 -35.46
CA VAL A 453 50.35 43.35 -35.60
C VAL A 453 51.70 44.05 -35.87
N VAL A 454 52.80 43.41 -35.48
CA VAL A 454 54.20 43.80 -35.68
C VAL A 454 55.03 42.57 -36.07
N GLY A 455 56.13 42.74 -36.79
CA GLY A 455 56.95 41.63 -37.35
C GLY A 455 58.45 41.81 -37.16
N GLY A 456 59.27 40.85 -37.58
CA GLY A 456 60.74 40.91 -37.65
C GLY A 456 61.27 41.53 -38.94
N ASP A 457 60.46 41.53 -39.99
CA ASP A 457 60.80 42.00 -41.32
C ASP A 457 60.82 43.53 -41.49
N PHE A 458 61.76 44.03 -42.28
CA PHE A 458 61.81 45.42 -42.74
C PHE A 458 62.58 45.58 -44.05
N TYR A 459 62.52 46.78 -44.63
CA TYR A 459 63.27 47.14 -45.82
C TYR A 459 63.92 48.51 -45.65
N LEU A 460 64.96 48.75 -46.44
CA LEU A 460 65.84 49.90 -46.35
C LEU A 460 66.02 50.54 -47.73
N PHE A 461 66.18 51.85 -47.72
CA PHE A 461 66.45 52.66 -48.90
C PHE A 461 67.28 53.88 -48.52
N TYR A 462 68.38 54.11 -49.23
CA TYR A 462 69.23 55.29 -49.08
C TYR A 462 69.53 55.87 -50.46
N ASP A 463 69.16 57.13 -50.65
CA ASP A 463 69.49 57.90 -51.84
C ASP A 463 70.93 58.43 -51.72
N LEU A 464 71.78 58.09 -52.70
CA LEU A 464 73.18 58.49 -52.79
C LEU A 464 73.43 59.33 -54.06
N GLY A 465 72.39 59.97 -54.61
CA GLY A 465 72.43 60.76 -55.83
C GLY A 465 72.33 59.87 -57.08
N ASP A 466 73.42 59.76 -57.84
CA ASP A 466 73.50 58.90 -59.05
C ASP A 466 73.44 57.39 -58.74
N ARG A 467 73.51 57.05 -57.45
CA ARG A 467 73.45 55.70 -56.92
C ARG A 467 72.40 55.64 -55.83
N TYR A 468 71.87 54.47 -55.56
CA TYR A 468 71.04 54.25 -54.38
C TYR A 468 71.30 52.86 -53.79
N LEU A 469 71.15 52.74 -52.48
CA LEU A 469 71.21 51.47 -51.76
C LEU A 469 69.78 51.06 -51.39
N ILE A 470 69.41 49.83 -51.71
CA ILE A 470 68.08 49.28 -51.42
C ILE A 470 68.21 47.86 -50.88
N GLY A 471 67.34 47.46 -49.97
CA GLY A 471 67.45 46.13 -49.37
C GLY A 471 66.26 45.69 -48.53
N VAL A 472 66.26 44.42 -48.17
CA VAL A 472 65.31 43.82 -47.23
C VAL A 472 66.07 43.10 -46.13
N ALA A 473 65.47 42.98 -44.96
CA ALA A 473 66.02 42.25 -43.84
C ALA A 473 64.90 41.56 -43.05
N ASP A 474 65.22 40.40 -42.52
CA ASP A 474 64.37 39.52 -41.73
C ASP A 474 65.09 39.19 -40.42
N CYS A 475 64.49 39.61 -39.30
CA CYS A 475 65.02 39.37 -37.97
C CYS A 475 64.41 38.12 -37.36
N ALA A 476 65.22 37.36 -36.62
CA ALA A 476 64.75 36.15 -35.96
C ALA A 476 63.55 36.39 -35.03
N GLY A 477 62.48 35.63 -35.30
CA GLY A 477 61.23 35.66 -34.56
C GLY A 477 60.24 36.70 -35.13
N HIS A 478 58.96 36.46 -34.90
CA HIS A 478 57.86 37.34 -35.32
C HIS A 478 57.21 38.00 -34.09
N GLY A 479 56.22 38.87 -34.30
CA GLY A 479 55.50 39.52 -33.21
C GLY A 479 56.38 40.50 -32.43
N VAL A 480 56.10 40.70 -31.14
CA VAL A 480 56.79 41.74 -30.32
C VAL A 480 58.31 41.53 -30.23
N PRO A 481 58.85 40.31 -30.02
CA PRO A 481 60.30 40.09 -30.01
C PRO A 481 60.96 40.38 -31.36
N GLY A 482 60.34 39.95 -32.47
CA GLY A 482 60.79 40.26 -33.82
C GLY A 482 60.85 41.76 -34.08
N ALA A 483 59.80 42.49 -33.68
CA ALA A 483 59.73 43.94 -33.85
C ALA A 483 60.80 44.72 -33.07
N LEU A 484 61.17 44.25 -31.88
CA LEU A 484 62.30 44.82 -31.14
C LEU A 484 63.63 44.56 -31.87
N MET A 485 63.81 43.37 -32.45
CA MET A 485 64.97 43.05 -33.28
C MET A 485 64.99 43.88 -34.56
N THR A 486 63.86 44.15 -35.21
CA THR A 486 63.75 45.08 -36.35
C THR A 486 64.31 46.45 -36.00
N MET A 487 63.96 47.02 -34.84
CA MET A 487 64.44 48.34 -34.44
C MET A 487 65.96 48.36 -34.26
N LEU A 488 66.54 47.29 -33.66
CA LEU A 488 67.99 47.15 -33.48
C LEU A 488 68.71 46.90 -34.81
N GLY A 489 68.17 46.01 -35.64
CA GLY A 489 68.70 45.68 -36.97
C GLY A 489 68.70 46.88 -37.90
N HIS A 490 67.60 47.64 -37.91
CA HIS A 490 67.49 48.90 -38.63
C HIS A 490 68.53 49.90 -38.16
N ALA A 491 68.65 50.14 -36.84
CA ALA A 491 69.64 51.05 -36.30
C ALA A 491 71.09 50.63 -36.63
N ALA A 492 71.39 49.33 -36.58
CA ALA A 492 72.71 48.79 -36.91
C ALA A 492 73.06 48.96 -38.40
N LEU A 493 72.11 48.70 -39.30
CA LEU A 493 72.30 48.89 -40.73
C LEU A 493 72.40 50.38 -41.10
N ASP A 494 71.55 51.23 -40.53
CA ASP A 494 71.57 52.68 -40.71
C ASP A 494 72.89 53.30 -40.21
N GLN A 495 73.39 52.86 -39.05
CA GLN A 495 74.71 53.23 -38.59
C GLN A 495 75.83 52.70 -39.50
N ALA A 496 75.76 51.45 -39.96
CA ALA A 496 76.76 50.88 -40.86
C ALA A 496 76.85 51.62 -42.22
N VAL A 497 75.72 52.11 -42.74
CA VAL A 497 75.68 52.93 -43.96
C VAL A 497 76.31 54.31 -43.71
N ARG A 498 76.07 54.92 -42.55
CA ARG A 498 76.65 56.23 -42.20
C ARG A 498 78.15 56.20 -41.90
N ASP A 499 78.60 55.19 -41.16
CA ASP A 499 79.98 55.09 -40.69
C ASP A 499 80.93 54.45 -41.73
N GLY A 500 80.37 53.71 -42.69
CA GLY A 500 81.10 52.95 -43.70
C GLY A 500 81.10 53.57 -45.11
N ASP A 501 81.58 52.81 -46.08
CA ASP A 501 81.41 53.14 -47.51
C ASP A 501 80.03 52.66 -47.99
N PRO A 502 79.08 53.57 -48.29
CA PRO A 502 77.74 53.19 -48.73
C PRO A 502 77.75 52.52 -50.11
N CYS A 503 78.88 52.56 -50.84
CA CYS A 503 79.05 51.92 -52.14
C CYS A 503 79.53 50.46 -52.04
N ASN A 504 79.61 49.90 -50.83
CA ASN A 504 80.09 48.54 -50.61
C ASN A 504 79.08 47.72 -49.78
N PRO A 505 78.05 47.10 -50.40
CA PRO A 505 77.02 46.32 -49.71
C PRO A 505 77.58 45.24 -48.76
N ALA A 506 78.60 44.49 -49.17
CA ALA A 506 79.25 43.49 -48.32
C ALA A 506 79.96 44.12 -47.11
N GLY A 507 80.56 45.30 -47.29
CA GLY A 507 81.15 46.08 -46.20
C GLY A 507 80.10 46.56 -45.20
N ILE A 508 78.94 47.00 -45.68
CA ILE A 508 77.82 47.43 -44.84
C ILE A 508 77.28 46.25 -44.02
N LEU A 509 77.07 45.08 -44.63
CA LEU A 509 76.67 43.87 -43.91
C LEU A 509 77.72 43.47 -42.86
N GLN A 510 79.01 43.60 -43.18
CA GLN A 510 80.09 43.28 -42.25
C GLN A 510 80.10 44.21 -41.04
N GLN A 511 79.89 45.51 -41.26
CA GLN A 511 79.86 46.51 -40.21
C GLN A 511 78.59 46.42 -39.36
N ALA A 512 77.44 46.20 -40.00
CA ALA A 512 76.17 45.97 -39.32
C ALA A 512 76.20 44.72 -38.43
N ASP A 513 76.84 43.62 -38.87
CA ASP A 513 77.06 42.42 -38.04
C ASP A 513 77.83 42.74 -36.76
N LEU A 514 78.87 43.59 -36.85
CA LEU A 514 79.67 44.00 -35.69
C LEU A 514 78.86 44.89 -34.73
N ILE A 515 78.14 45.88 -35.26
CA ILE A 515 77.31 46.80 -34.48
C ILE A 515 76.20 46.03 -33.77
N LEU A 516 75.49 45.16 -34.49
CA LEU A 516 74.38 44.38 -33.94
C LEU A 516 74.85 43.45 -32.82
N ARG A 517 75.99 42.78 -32.98
CA ARG A 517 76.60 41.96 -31.91
C ARG A 517 76.98 42.79 -30.68
N HIS A 518 77.44 44.02 -30.86
CA HIS A 518 77.77 44.90 -29.75
C HIS A 518 76.51 45.36 -29.00
N MET A 519 75.45 45.74 -29.73
CA MET A 519 74.16 46.14 -29.16
C MET A 519 73.50 45.02 -28.35
N LEU A 520 73.63 43.76 -28.78
CA LEU A 520 73.03 42.60 -28.10
C LEU A 520 73.81 42.14 -26.85
N GLY A 521 75.07 42.54 -26.70
CA GLY A 521 75.93 42.23 -25.55
C GLY A 521 76.21 40.72 -25.33
N GLU A 522 76.96 40.38 -24.26
CA GLU A 522 77.25 38.98 -23.90
C GLU A 522 76.02 38.24 -23.32
N SER A 523 75.01 38.96 -22.85
CA SER A 523 73.81 38.39 -22.21
C SER A 523 72.88 37.63 -23.17
N ALA A 524 73.01 37.84 -24.49
CA ALA A 524 72.32 37.03 -25.49
C ALA A 524 72.87 35.58 -25.58
N ALA A 525 74.05 35.30 -25.02
CA ALA A 525 74.64 33.95 -25.04
C ALA A 525 74.09 33.00 -23.95
N THR A 526 73.49 33.55 -22.88
CA THR A 526 73.02 32.77 -21.70
C THR A 526 71.57 32.33 -21.77
N ARG A 527 70.76 32.92 -22.65
CA ARG A 527 69.39 32.47 -22.97
C ARG A 527 69.33 32.19 -24.46
N SER A 528 68.74 31.08 -24.87
CA SER A 528 68.58 30.65 -26.26
C SER A 528 67.63 31.55 -27.06
N VAL A 529 67.88 32.86 -27.08
CA VAL A 529 67.09 33.83 -27.85
C VAL A 529 67.68 33.84 -29.25
N ALA A 530 66.83 33.63 -30.26
CA ALA A 530 67.25 33.76 -31.64
C ALA A 530 67.47 35.25 -31.95
N THR A 531 68.69 35.64 -32.30
CA THR A 531 69.08 37.04 -32.55
C THR A 531 69.67 37.25 -33.94
N SER A 532 69.61 36.23 -34.81
CA SER A 532 70.12 36.33 -36.17
C SER A 532 69.26 37.24 -37.02
N MET A 533 69.85 37.84 -38.05
CA MET A 533 69.13 38.64 -39.03
C MET A 533 69.61 38.28 -40.44
N ASP A 534 68.69 37.90 -41.30
CA ASP A 534 68.94 37.68 -42.72
C ASP A 534 68.76 39.02 -43.43
N ALA A 535 69.59 39.33 -44.42
CA ALA A 535 69.56 40.64 -45.08
C ALA A 535 70.11 40.57 -46.51
N GLY A 536 69.47 41.26 -47.44
CA GLY A 536 69.93 41.44 -48.81
C GLY A 536 70.07 42.92 -49.12
N LEU A 537 71.28 43.37 -49.48
CA LEU A 537 71.58 44.75 -49.83
C LEU A 537 72.03 44.87 -51.27
N VAL A 538 71.49 45.85 -51.97
CA VAL A 538 71.78 46.13 -53.38
C VAL A 538 72.14 47.59 -53.57
N LEU A 539 73.34 47.84 -54.06
CA LEU A 539 73.74 49.14 -54.59
C LEU A 539 73.45 49.17 -56.09
N VAL A 540 72.68 50.15 -56.53
CA VAL A 540 72.41 50.40 -57.95
C VAL A 540 73.17 51.64 -58.39
N ASP A 541 73.99 51.50 -59.42
CA ASP A 541 74.72 52.58 -60.07
C ASP A 541 74.15 52.84 -61.47
N ARG A 542 73.39 53.92 -61.59
CA ARG A 542 72.68 54.27 -62.83
C ARG A 542 73.64 54.76 -63.91
N GLN A 543 74.70 55.48 -63.54
CA GLN A 543 75.69 55.99 -64.49
C GLN A 543 76.52 54.88 -65.11
N ARG A 544 76.92 53.88 -64.29
CA ARG A 544 77.66 52.70 -64.78
C ARG A 544 76.76 51.62 -65.36
N GLY A 545 75.45 51.70 -65.14
CA GLY A 545 74.50 50.65 -65.52
C GLY A 545 74.77 49.32 -64.79
N GLN A 546 75.21 49.38 -63.53
CA GLN A 546 75.63 48.21 -62.75
C GLN A 546 74.84 48.07 -61.44
N VAL A 547 74.61 46.83 -61.06
CA VAL A 547 73.99 46.44 -59.78
C VAL A 547 75.00 45.62 -59.00
N THR A 548 75.29 46.01 -57.76
CA THR A 548 76.17 45.28 -56.85
C THR A 548 75.36 44.78 -55.67
N PHE A 549 75.35 43.48 -55.46
CA PHE A 549 74.56 42.79 -54.44
C PHE A 549 75.46 42.12 -53.39
N ALA A 550 75.06 42.18 -52.14
CA ALA A 550 75.55 41.30 -51.09
C ALA A 550 74.38 40.79 -50.25
N GLY A 551 74.35 39.49 -49.98
CA GLY A 551 73.32 38.83 -49.19
C GLY A 551 73.87 38.08 -48.00
N ALA A 552 73.07 38.03 -46.94
CA ALA A 552 73.16 37.19 -45.76
C ALA A 552 71.86 36.37 -45.72
N ARG A 553 71.91 35.15 -46.28
CA ARG A 553 70.80 34.19 -46.49
C ARG A 553 69.62 34.65 -47.36
N ILE A 554 69.60 35.91 -47.75
CA ILE A 554 68.69 36.42 -48.78
C ILE A 554 69.39 36.36 -50.13
N ASP A 555 68.70 35.87 -51.14
CA ASP A 555 69.13 35.83 -52.54
C ASP A 555 68.54 37.02 -53.31
N LEU A 556 69.25 37.47 -54.35
CA LEU A 556 68.72 38.44 -55.32
C LEU A 556 68.29 37.72 -56.59
N TYR A 557 67.00 37.81 -56.92
CA TYR A 557 66.46 37.29 -58.16
C TYR A 557 66.50 38.36 -59.25
N VAL A 558 66.92 37.98 -60.45
CA VAL A 558 67.09 38.89 -61.59
C VAL A 558 66.40 38.29 -62.81
N SER A 559 65.49 39.05 -63.43
CA SER A 559 64.82 38.64 -64.66
C SER A 559 65.05 39.62 -65.80
N ASP A 560 65.38 39.10 -66.98
CA ASP A 560 65.46 39.84 -68.25
C ASP A 560 64.15 39.75 -69.08
N GLY A 561 63.08 39.18 -68.50
CA GLY A 561 61.80 38.92 -69.16
C GLY A 561 61.74 37.60 -69.94
N GLN A 562 62.85 36.90 -70.15
CA GLN A 562 62.88 35.57 -70.78
C GLN A 562 63.34 34.47 -69.82
N GLN A 563 64.21 34.80 -68.87
CA GLN A 563 64.70 33.90 -67.84
C GLN A 563 64.74 34.61 -66.48
N VAL A 564 64.83 33.80 -65.41
CA VAL A 564 65.10 34.26 -64.05
C VAL A 564 66.40 33.62 -63.62
N SER A 565 67.34 34.43 -63.17
CA SER A 565 68.60 34.00 -62.57
C SER A 565 68.64 34.42 -61.11
N ARG A 566 69.42 33.69 -60.30
CA ARG A 566 69.54 33.93 -58.87
C ARG A 566 70.99 34.21 -58.50
N LEU A 567 71.24 35.36 -57.89
CA LEU A 567 72.51 35.68 -57.27
C LEU A 567 72.43 35.24 -55.80
N THR A 568 73.11 34.15 -55.48
CA THR A 568 73.03 33.53 -54.16
C THR A 568 73.74 34.37 -53.09
N GLY A 569 73.03 34.67 -52.01
CA GLY A 569 73.59 35.31 -50.83
C GLY A 569 74.54 34.39 -50.05
N GLY A 570 75.32 34.96 -49.13
CA GLY A 570 76.12 34.16 -48.21
C GLY A 570 75.24 33.33 -47.27
N LEU A 571 75.60 32.08 -46.99
CA LEU A 571 74.82 31.17 -46.13
C LEU A 571 74.73 31.57 -44.64
N ARG A 572 75.31 32.72 -44.27
CA ARG A 572 75.44 33.20 -42.88
C ARG A 572 74.56 34.42 -42.69
N ALA A 573 73.79 34.42 -41.61
CA ALA A 573 73.03 35.57 -41.13
C ALA A 573 73.95 36.57 -40.40
N LEU A 574 73.49 37.81 -40.26
CA LEU A 574 74.03 38.74 -39.28
C LEU A 574 73.73 38.24 -37.86
N ALA A 575 74.62 38.55 -36.93
CA ALA A 575 74.62 38.08 -35.55
C ALA A 575 74.53 36.54 -35.39
N ASP A 576 74.87 35.76 -36.43
CA ASP A 576 74.96 34.30 -36.36
C ASP A 576 76.09 33.87 -35.38
N LYS A 577 76.02 32.66 -34.83
CA LYS A 577 77.02 32.11 -33.89
C LYS A 577 78.43 32.11 -34.48
N ARG A 578 78.58 31.93 -35.79
CA ARG A 578 79.87 31.89 -36.49
C ARG A 578 80.15 33.20 -37.21
N ARG A 579 81.32 33.80 -36.98
CA ARG A 579 81.77 34.99 -37.71
C ARG A 579 82.09 34.65 -39.17
N GLY A 580 81.84 35.61 -40.05
CA GLY A 580 82.02 35.42 -41.49
C GLY A 580 82.27 36.70 -42.24
N LYS A 581 82.67 36.53 -43.51
CA LYS A 581 82.79 37.61 -44.49
C LYS A 581 81.66 37.50 -45.50
N TYR A 582 81.12 38.65 -45.91
CA TYR A 582 80.20 38.80 -47.03
C TYR A 582 80.96 39.17 -48.30
N GLN A 583 80.36 38.94 -49.46
CA GLN A 583 80.98 39.20 -50.77
C GLN A 583 80.01 39.95 -51.67
N ASN A 584 80.56 40.87 -52.47
CA ASN A 584 79.79 41.58 -53.50
C ASN A 584 79.74 40.74 -54.78
N ILE A 585 78.57 40.69 -55.39
CA ILE A 585 78.32 40.10 -56.70
C ILE A 585 77.77 41.21 -57.60
N THR A 586 78.40 41.45 -58.74
CA THR A 586 78.01 42.53 -59.66
C THR A 586 77.34 41.97 -60.91
N THR A 587 76.31 42.66 -61.40
CA THR A 587 75.60 42.34 -62.64
C THR A 587 75.15 43.62 -63.36
N GLU A 588 74.62 43.50 -64.56
CA GLU A 588 74.13 44.61 -65.38
C GLU A 588 72.72 45.06 -64.95
N LEU A 589 72.48 46.37 -64.96
CA LEU A 589 71.19 46.99 -64.61
C LEU A 589 70.18 46.99 -65.76
N ALA A 590 70.66 47.26 -66.98
CA ALA A 590 69.80 47.59 -68.12
C ALA A 590 68.85 46.45 -68.51
N GLY A 591 67.56 46.78 -68.68
CA GLY A 591 66.54 45.85 -69.17
C GLY A 591 66.16 44.73 -68.21
N ARG A 592 66.56 44.80 -66.93
CA ARG A 592 66.32 43.74 -65.94
C ARG A 592 65.48 44.21 -64.77
N SER A 593 64.63 43.30 -64.27
CA SER A 593 63.87 43.46 -63.03
C SER A 593 64.54 42.67 -61.91
N PHE A 594 64.61 43.27 -60.73
CA PHE A 594 65.30 42.74 -59.56
C PHE A 594 64.32 42.54 -58.41
N TYR A 595 64.47 41.42 -57.70
CA TYR A 595 63.56 41.05 -56.62
C TYR A 595 64.35 40.53 -55.41
N LEU A 596 64.11 41.17 -54.27
CA LEU A 596 64.52 40.69 -52.96
C LEU A 596 63.29 40.19 -52.22
N CYS A 597 63.41 39.05 -51.56
CA CYS A 597 62.31 38.45 -50.81
C CYS A 597 62.83 37.79 -49.53
N THR A 598 62.12 37.99 -48.43
CA THR A 598 62.31 37.23 -47.18
C THR A 598 61.66 35.87 -47.29
N ASP A 599 62.01 34.94 -46.40
CA ASP A 599 61.59 33.54 -46.53
C ASP A 599 60.08 33.35 -46.37
N GLY A 600 59.39 34.24 -45.65
CA GLY A 600 57.96 34.11 -45.37
C GLY A 600 57.07 34.01 -46.61
N PHE A 601 57.45 34.62 -47.74
CA PHE A 601 56.72 34.41 -49.01
C PHE A 601 56.91 32.98 -49.53
N LEU A 602 58.15 32.50 -49.52
CA LEU A 602 58.53 31.18 -50.04
C LEU A 602 58.03 30.05 -49.13
N ASP A 603 57.99 30.30 -47.82
CA ASP A 603 57.61 29.34 -46.80
C ASP A 603 56.12 29.34 -46.47
N GLN A 604 55.35 30.28 -47.06
CA GLN A 604 53.91 30.36 -46.89
C GLN A 604 53.26 29.02 -47.28
N ALA A 605 52.70 28.36 -46.27
CA ALA A 605 51.97 27.12 -46.44
C ALA A 605 50.69 27.35 -47.24
N GLY A 606 50.41 26.45 -48.18
CA GLY A 606 49.27 26.58 -49.07
C GLY A 606 49.17 25.48 -50.14
N GLY A 607 48.26 25.68 -51.09
CA GLY A 607 47.89 24.69 -52.11
C GLY A 607 47.19 23.47 -51.51
N GLU A 608 46.94 22.45 -52.33
CA GLU A 608 46.17 21.26 -51.91
C GLU A 608 46.86 20.44 -50.81
N GLN A 609 48.20 20.49 -50.75
CA GLN A 609 49.01 19.66 -49.84
C GLN A 609 49.60 20.45 -48.66
N GLY A 610 49.33 21.76 -48.56
CA GLY A 610 49.83 22.61 -47.46
C GLY A 610 51.35 22.85 -47.48
N PHE A 611 52.01 22.66 -48.63
CA PHE A 611 53.44 22.93 -48.76
C PHE A 611 53.74 24.43 -48.87
N GLY A 612 54.99 24.80 -48.56
CA GLY A 612 55.50 26.14 -48.84
C GLY A 612 55.33 26.49 -50.32
N PHE A 613 55.21 27.79 -50.62
CA PHE A 613 55.14 28.30 -51.99
C PHE A 613 56.33 27.79 -52.82
N GLY A 614 57.53 27.89 -52.25
CA GLY A 614 58.78 27.29 -52.74
C GLY A 614 59.45 28.07 -53.86
N ASN A 615 60.76 27.87 -54.00
CA ASN A 615 61.61 28.57 -54.97
C ASN A 615 61.13 28.39 -56.43
N SER A 616 60.76 27.18 -56.84
CA SER A 616 60.37 26.91 -58.24
C SER A 616 59.10 27.65 -58.66
N ARG A 617 58.08 27.73 -57.79
CA ARG A 617 56.86 28.51 -58.07
C ARG A 617 57.16 30.00 -58.03
N PHE A 618 58.04 30.43 -57.13
CA PHE A 618 58.48 31.81 -57.04
C PHE A 618 59.18 32.28 -58.32
N GLU A 619 60.18 31.54 -58.80
CA GLU A 619 60.87 31.86 -60.06
C GLU A 619 59.92 31.87 -61.26
N GLN A 620 58.98 30.92 -61.35
CA GLN A 620 57.96 30.90 -62.41
C GLN A 620 57.01 32.10 -62.31
N MET A 621 56.63 32.49 -61.11
CA MET A 621 55.79 33.67 -60.86
C MET A 621 56.53 34.94 -61.28
N LEU A 622 57.81 35.09 -60.92
CA LEU A 622 58.62 36.23 -61.37
C LEU A 622 58.70 36.27 -62.90
N LEU A 623 59.01 35.15 -63.54
CA LEU A 623 59.16 35.07 -65.00
C LEU A 623 57.87 35.45 -65.74
N SER A 624 56.74 34.92 -65.29
CA SER A 624 55.44 35.17 -65.92
C SER A 624 54.97 36.61 -65.85
N HIS A 625 55.48 37.40 -64.90
CA HIS A 625 55.05 38.79 -64.69
C HIS A 625 56.16 39.82 -64.95
N ALA A 626 57.41 39.42 -65.20
CA ALA A 626 58.56 40.33 -65.33
C ALA A 626 58.38 41.44 -66.39
N HIS A 627 57.54 41.22 -67.40
CA HIS A 627 57.23 42.18 -68.45
C HIS A 627 56.23 43.28 -68.04
N LEU A 628 55.45 43.07 -66.97
CA LEU A 628 54.45 44.02 -66.49
C LEU A 628 55.08 45.22 -65.75
N PRO A 629 54.34 46.33 -65.58
CA PRO A 629 54.72 47.37 -64.62
C PRO A 629 54.86 46.81 -63.20
N LEU A 630 55.82 47.30 -62.41
CA LEU A 630 56.13 46.73 -61.08
C LEU A 630 54.93 46.77 -60.10
N SER A 631 54.08 47.78 -60.20
CA SER A 631 52.84 47.87 -59.41
C SER A 631 51.86 46.75 -59.75
N GLU A 632 51.71 46.40 -61.03
CA GLU A 632 50.90 45.28 -61.50
C GLU A 632 51.52 43.93 -61.14
N GLN A 633 52.85 43.82 -61.23
CA GLN A 633 53.57 42.64 -60.76
C GLN A 633 53.28 42.38 -59.28
N LEU A 634 53.43 43.41 -58.43
CA LEU A 634 53.19 43.27 -56.99
C LEU A 634 51.74 42.86 -56.68
N ALA A 635 50.76 43.44 -57.39
CA ALA A 635 49.36 43.07 -57.27
C ALA A 635 49.12 41.60 -57.69
N ALA A 636 49.77 41.15 -58.75
CA ALA A 636 49.72 39.75 -59.20
C ALA A 636 50.40 38.80 -58.21
N PHE A 637 51.55 39.17 -57.65
CA PHE A 637 52.25 38.39 -56.62
C PHE A 637 51.40 38.25 -55.36
N ASN A 638 50.82 39.35 -54.88
CA ASN A 638 49.94 39.32 -53.70
C ASN A 638 48.70 38.44 -53.94
N ARG A 639 48.10 38.51 -55.14
CA ARG A 639 46.98 37.64 -55.52
C ARG A 639 47.40 36.17 -55.59
N THR A 640 48.54 35.89 -56.20
CA THR A 640 49.07 34.52 -56.35
C THR A 640 49.38 33.91 -54.98
N LEU A 641 49.99 34.70 -54.08
CA LEU A 641 50.24 34.28 -52.70
C LEU A 641 48.95 34.05 -51.93
N ALA A 642 47.96 34.94 -52.02
CA ALA A 642 46.66 34.78 -51.36
C ALA A 642 45.90 33.53 -51.86
N GLN A 643 45.98 33.24 -53.16
CA GLN A 643 45.39 32.04 -53.75
C GLN A 643 46.09 30.76 -53.28
N HIS A 644 47.42 30.77 -53.20
CA HIS A 644 48.17 29.64 -52.64
C HIS A 644 47.85 29.45 -51.16
N GLN A 645 47.91 30.53 -50.37
CA GLN A 645 47.66 30.52 -48.92
C GLN A 645 46.26 29.97 -48.56
N GLY A 646 45.20 30.39 -49.28
CA GLY A 646 43.84 29.92 -49.03
C GLY A 646 43.39 30.17 -47.57
N GLN A 647 43.03 29.10 -46.85
CA GLN A 647 42.63 29.17 -45.44
C GLN A 647 43.80 28.97 -44.45
N HIS A 648 45.01 28.75 -44.94
CA HIS A 648 46.16 28.57 -44.06
C HIS A 648 46.54 29.91 -43.39
N PRO A 649 46.91 29.89 -42.10
CA PRO A 649 47.42 31.09 -41.44
C PRO A 649 48.70 31.55 -42.12
N GLN A 650 48.98 32.85 -42.04
CA GLN A 650 50.28 33.36 -42.44
C GLN A 650 51.34 32.73 -41.52
N ARG A 651 52.38 32.15 -42.13
CA ARG A 651 53.37 31.36 -41.37
C ARG A 651 54.42 32.25 -40.71
N ASP A 652 54.89 33.23 -41.45
CA ASP A 652 55.92 34.18 -41.03
C ASP A 652 55.68 35.57 -41.60
N ASP A 653 56.48 36.56 -41.21
CA ASP A 653 56.47 37.90 -41.80
C ASP A 653 56.85 37.84 -43.29
N ILE A 654 56.22 38.66 -44.14
CA ILE A 654 56.44 38.63 -45.59
C ILE A 654 56.91 39.99 -46.09
N THR A 655 58.10 40.01 -46.70
CA THR A 655 58.65 41.18 -47.38
C THR A 655 59.16 40.83 -48.76
N MET A 656 58.68 41.54 -49.77
CA MET A 656 59.16 41.45 -51.13
C MET A 656 59.36 42.85 -51.70
N LEU A 657 60.58 43.14 -52.12
CA LEU A 657 60.98 44.42 -52.70
C LEU A 657 61.42 44.20 -54.15
N CYS A 658 60.83 44.97 -55.06
CA CYS A 658 61.05 44.87 -56.48
C CYS A 658 61.55 46.21 -57.02
N PHE A 659 62.52 46.20 -57.94
CA PHE A 659 62.96 47.42 -58.63
C PHE A 659 63.45 47.12 -60.06
N ARG A 660 63.37 48.12 -60.94
CA ARG A 660 63.78 48.05 -62.36
C ARG A 660 64.18 49.43 -62.84
N ASP A 661 65.18 49.56 -63.71
CA ASP A 661 65.48 50.84 -64.35
C ASP A 661 64.78 50.95 -65.72
N ASN A 662 63.95 51.98 -65.92
CA ASN A 662 63.21 52.22 -67.17
C ASN A 662 63.90 53.26 -68.08
N HIS A 663 65.13 53.70 -67.80
CA HIS A 663 65.83 54.74 -68.59
C HIS A 663 66.33 54.34 -70.00
N CYS A 664 65.65 53.41 -70.70
CA CYS A 664 65.97 53.02 -72.07
C CYS A 664 64.79 53.05 -73.06
N ALA A 665 63.73 53.84 -72.80
CA ALA A 665 62.57 53.94 -73.70
C ALA A 665 62.14 55.37 -74.12
N THR A 666 63.02 56.38 -74.00
CA THR A 666 62.78 57.72 -74.57
C THR A 666 63.98 58.17 -75.37
N GLY A 667 64.15 57.56 -76.54
CA GLY A 667 65.16 57.89 -77.53
C GLY A 667 64.63 57.61 -78.94
N ALA A 668 63.43 58.12 -79.27
CA ALA A 668 62.93 58.18 -80.64
C ALA A 668 61.92 59.33 -80.79
N SER A 669 62.20 60.19 -81.77
CA SER A 669 61.40 61.28 -82.36
C SER A 669 60.98 62.46 -81.48
N SER A 670 61.89 63.44 -81.33
CA SER A 670 61.57 64.82 -81.67
C SER A 670 61.88 65.01 -83.16
N ASP A 671 60.85 65.13 -84.00
CA ASP A 671 60.84 65.81 -85.31
C ASP A 671 59.52 65.52 -86.03
N ALA A 672 58.54 66.41 -85.85
CA ALA A 672 57.49 66.83 -86.80
C ALA A 672 56.48 67.73 -86.08
#